data_AF-A0AAZ3P551-F1
#
_entry.id   AF-A0AAZ3P551-F1
#
_cell.length_a   1.000
_cell.length_b   1.000
_cell.length_c   1.000
_cell.angle_alpha   90.00
_cell.angle_beta   90.00
_cell.angle_gamma   90.00
#
_symmetry.space_group_name_H-M   'P 1'
#
loop_
_entity.id
_entity.type
_entity.pdbx_description
1 polymer ?
#
loop_
_entity_poly.entity_id
_entity_poly.type
_entity_poly.pdbx_seq_one_letter_code
_entity_poly.pdbx_strand_id
1 'polypeptide(L)'
;HTQHATKIEQETWRETGISFVTSVTRLMERLLDYRDCMKGDETENKKIGCTVNLLNFYKSEINKEEMYIRYIHKLCDMHLQADNYTEAAFTLLLYWELLHWEERPLREFLHYPAQSEWHRKEGLSRKVIHYFNKGKCWEYGVPLCRELAFQYETLYDYQSLSWIRKMEAAYYDSIMEQQRLEPEFFRVGFYGRKFPFFLRNKEFVCRGHDYERLEAFQQRMLGEFPQAIAMQHPNQPDEAILQCDAQYLQIYAVTPVPENVKILQMDRVPDRIKSFYRVNNVRRFRYDRPFHKGSKDRENEFKSLWIERTTLILTHPLPGISRWFEVEKRELVEVSPLENAICVVENKNHELRTLISQYQHKQLHGNINLLSMCLNGVIDAAVNGGITRYQEAFFDKEYISSHPEDTEKITALKDLMQEQVYILGAGLAVHDKLVHPEMRPLHKKLIDQFQMMRSSLYVSDFFSSLYVSGFFQQSLCECLFQQSLCEWLFFSSLSRLQVAGLTLSTSRLGSTHFLHLNYNFSTSRLGSTPLSTSRLGSTPLSTSRLGSTPLSTSRLGSTPLSTSRLGSTPLSTSRLGSTPLSTSRLGSTPLSLHLDKFHRHVTNRNGTNLVGQLPEQLGGSTPLKIKSSNNVTSGIMCP
;
A
#
# COMPACT_ATOMS: atom_id res chain seq x y z
N HIS A 1 56.66 -30.98 31.89
CA HIS A 1 56.37 -30.46 30.53
C HIS A 1 55.14 -31.09 29.89
N THR A 2 55.05 -32.42 29.73
CA THR A 2 53.89 -33.10 29.10
C THR A 2 52.52 -32.70 29.66
N GLN A 3 52.34 -32.67 31.00
CA GLN A 3 51.07 -32.22 31.61
C GLN A 3 50.73 -30.74 31.34
N HIS A 4 51.72 -29.89 31.08
CA HIS A 4 51.49 -28.49 30.70
C HIS A 4 51.09 -28.40 29.22
N ALA A 5 51.74 -29.18 28.34
CA ALA A 5 51.39 -29.25 26.93
C ALA A 5 49.93 -29.72 26.73
N THR A 6 49.51 -30.79 27.40
CA THR A 6 48.11 -31.28 27.32
C THR A 6 47.09 -30.29 27.88
N LYS A 7 47.47 -29.44 28.84
CA LYS A 7 46.60 -28.39 29.37
C LYS A 7 46.44 -27.23 28.38
N ILE A 8 47.55 -26.81 27.76
CA ILE A 8 47.58 -25.78 26.71
C ILE A 8 46.80 -26.25 25.48
N GLU A 9 46.89 -27.54 25.10
CA GLU A 9 46.07 -28.12 24.03
C GLU A 9 44.57 -28.16 24.39
N GLN A 10 44.23 -28.52 25.63
CA GLN A 10 42.82 -28.48 26.07
C GLN A 10 42.26 -27.05 26.12
N GLU A 11 43.08 -26.04 26.43
CA GLU A 11 42.67 -24.63 26.44
C GLU A 11 42.56 -24.05 25.02
N THR A 12 43.48 -24.37 24.10
CA THR A 12 43.42 -23.83 22.72
C THR A 12 42.21 -24.32 21.93
N TRP A 13 41.76 -25.57 22.10
CA TRP A 13 40.54 -26.06 21.46
C TRP A 13 39.26 -25.74 22.23
N ARG A 14 39.34 -25.18 23.45
CA ARG A 14 38.14 -24.92 24.29
C ARG A 14 37.22 -23.90 23.66
N GLU A 15 37.75 -22.79 23.18
CA GLU A 15 36.96 -21.72 22.57
C GLU A 15 36.37 -22.15 21.21
N THR A 16 37.19 -22.81 20.38
CA THR A 16 36.73 -23.39 19.10
C THR A 16 35.68 -24.47 19.29
N GLY A 17 35.84 -25.33 20.31
CA GLY A 17 34.87 -26.38 20.66
C GLY A 17 33.56 -25.80 21.21
N ILE A 18 33.62 -24.79 22.08
CA ILE A 18 32.43 -24.06 22.55
C ILE A 18 31.71 -23.39 21.38
N SER A 19 32.45 -22.73 20.49
CA SER A 19 31.89 -22.11 19.27
C SER A 19 31.19 -23.15 18.38
N PHE A 20 31.86 -24.27 18.08
CA PHE A 20 31.31 -25.36 17.27
C PHE A 20 30.05 -25.97 17.89
N VAL A 21 30.08 -26.34 19.18
CA VAL A 21 28.91 -26.88 19.88
C VAL A 21 27.77 -25.86 19.90
N THR A 22 28.06 -24.57 20.11
CA THR A 22 27.04 -23.51 20.07
C THR A 22 26.39 -23.40 18.69
N SER A 23 27.17 -23.37 17.61
CA SER A 23 26.65 -23.33 16.24
C SER A 23 25.86 -24.60 15.87
N VAL A 24 26.31 -25.78 16.29
CA VAL A 24 25.59 -27.05 16.06
C VAL A 24 24.29 -27.12 16.86
N THR A 25 24.27 -26.67 18.12
CA THR A 25 23.04 -26.61 18.93
C THR A 25 22.04 -25.65 18.29
N ARG A 26 22.46 -24.43 17.91
CA ARG A 26 21.58 -23.46 17.23
C ARG A 26 21.06 -23.98 15.88
N LEU A 27 21.91 -24.66 15.10
CA LEU A 27 21.47 -25.35 13.88
C LEU A 27 20.40 -26.41 14.18
N MET A 28 20.64 -27.25 15.19
CA MET A 28 19.72 -28.33 15.55
C MET A 28 18.37 -27.77 16.01
N GLU A 29 18.36 -26.75 16.87
CA GLU A 29 17.14 -26.04 17.28
C GLU A 29 16.37 -25.51 16.06
N ARG A 30 17.04 -24.87 15.10
CA ARG A 30 16.43 -24.35 13.88
C ARG A 30 15.92 -25.43 12.93
N LEU A 31 16.62 -26.56 12.83
CA LEU A 31 16.16 -27.72 12.04
C LEU A 31 14.99 -28.44 12.71
N LEU A 32 14.93 -28.47 14.05
CA LEU A 32 13.81 -29.01 14.80
C LEU A 32 12.58 -28.11 14.67
N ASP A 33 12.73 -26.79 14.89
CA ASP A 33 11.71 -25.77 14.59
C ASP A 33 11.16 -26.00 13.16
N TYR A 34 12.04 -26.01 12.15
CA TYR A 34 11.67 -26.21 10.75
C TYR A 34 10.94 -27.53 10.48
N ARG A 35 11.49 -28.65 10.99
CA ARG A 35 10.90 -29.98 10.85
C ARG A 35 9.48 -30.03 11.42
N ASP A 36 9.25 -29.35 12.54
CA ASP A 36 7.95 -29.40 13.21
C ASP A 36 6.97 -28.40 12.58
N CYS A 37 7.39 -27.24 12.06
CA CYS A 37 6.56 -26.39 11.19
C CYS A 37 6.12 -27.11 9.88
N MET A 38 6.95 -28.02 9.38
CA MET A 38 6.70 -28.74 8.12
C MET A 38 5.95 -30.07 8.32
N LYS A 39 5.64 -30.47 9.56
CA LYS A 39 4.83 -31.65 9.87
C LYS A 39 3.37 -31.25 10.07
N GLY A 40 2.50 -31.77 9.20
CA GLY A 40 1.05 -31.63 9.33
C GLY A 40 0.46 -30.44 8.55
N ASP A 41 -0.83 -30.20 8.81
CA ASP A 41 -1.67 -29.22 8.11
C ASP A 41 -1.48 -27.78 8.66
N GLU A 42 -0.25 -27.45 9.04
CA GLU A 42 0.12 -26.13 9.52
C GLU A 42 0.04 -25.08 8.40
N THR A 43 -0.30 -23.84 8.77
CA THR A 43 -0.55 -22.78 7.79
C THR A 43 0.70 -22.41 6.97
N GLU A 44 0.49 -22.04 5.70
CA GLU A 44 1.58 -21.71 4.77
C GLU A 44 2.46 -20.56 5.30
N ASN A 45 1.87 -19.58 5.98
CA ASN A 45 2.60 -18.47 6.62
C ASN A 45 3.64 -18.94 7.65
N LYS A 46 3.31 -19.92 8.50
CA LYS A 46 4.28 -20.52 9.43
C LYS A 46 5.39 -21.22 8.67
N LYS A 47 5.05 -22.03 7.66
CA LYS A 47 6.02 -22.74 6.82
C LYS A 47 6.97 -21.75 6.11
N ILE A 48 6.47 -20.64 5.59
CA ILE A 48 7.27 -19.54 5.01
C ILE A 48 8.20 -18.93 6.07
N GLY A 49 7.68 -18.57 7.24
CA GLY A 49 8.47 -18.00 8.34
C GLY A 49 9.62 -18.90 8.81
N CYS A 50 9.34 -20.19 9.04
CA CYS A 50 10.37 -21.17 9.42
C CYS A 50 11.39 -21.38 8.29
N THR A 51 10.97 -21.30 7.01
CA THR A 51 11.88 -21.38 5.85
C THR A 51 12.82 -20.17 5.75
N VAL A 52 12.32 -18.95 5.93
CA VAL A 52 13.14 -17.71 5.91
C VAL A 52 14.18 -17.71 7.03
N ASN A 53 13.79 -18.13 8.24
CA ASN A 53 14.70 -18.25 9.38
C ASN A 53 15.84 -19.26 9.09
N LEU A 54 15.51 -20.43 8.54
CA LEU A 54 16.49 -21.43 8.15
C LEU A 54 17.39 -20.97 6.99
N LEU A 55 16.83 -20.23 6.03
CA LEU A 55 17.57 -19.65 4.91
C LEU A 55 18.64 -18.66 5.38
N ASN A 56 18.28 -17.76 6.30
CA ASN A 56 19.23 -16.83 6.92
C ASN A 56 20.37 -17.57 7.62
N PHE A 57 20.07 -18.64 8.37
CA PHE A 57 21.08 -19.46 9.05
C PHE A 57 22.10 -20.09 8.08
N TYR A 58 21.65 -20.62 6.94
CA TYR A 58 22.56 -21.16 5.91
C TYR A 58 23.47 -20.09 5.29
N LYS A 59 23.00 -18.84 5.18
CA LYS A 59 23.78 -17.69 4.69
C LYS A 59 24.82 -17.22 5.71
N SER A 60 24.40 -17.00 6.96
CA SER A 60 25.22 -16.30 7.96
C SER A 60 26.08 -17.21 8.85
N GLU A 61 25.67 -18.45 9.12
CA GLU A 61 26.33 -19.29 10.14
C GLU A 61 27.03 -20.54 9.57
N ILE A 62 26.59 -21.12 8.44
CA ILE A 62 27.24 -22.32 7.85
C ILE A 62 27.96 -22.06 6.52
N ASN A 63 27.63 -20.97 5.82
CA ASN A 63 28.15 -20.66 4.48
C ASN A 63 28.02 -21.84 3.49
N LYS A 64 26.87 -22.53 3.47
CA LYS A 64 26.58 -23.66 2.57
C LYS A 64 25.72 -23.22 1.39
N GLU A 65 26.37 -22.65 0.38
CA GLU A 65 25.74 -22.04 -0.79
C GLU A 65 24.73 -22.95 -1.51
N GLU A 66 25.07 -24.22 -1.79
CA GLU A 66 24.12 -25.13 -2.46
C GLU A 66 22.82 -25.33 -1.67
N MET A 67 22.91 -25.42 -0.33
CA MET A 67 21.73 -25.57 0.52
C MET A 67 20.93 -24.26 0.55
N TYR A 68 21.61 -23.12 0.64
CA TYR A 68 20.99 -21.81 0.55
C TYR A 68 20.20 -21.63 -0.78
N ILE A 69 20.79 -21.99 -1.93
CA ILE A 69 20.09 -21.93 -3.23
C ILE A 69 18.90 -22.91 -3.29
N ARG A 70 19.02 -24.13 -2.74
CA ARG A 70 17.89 -25.08 -2.62
C ARG A 70 16.73 -24.48 -1.80
N TYR A 71 17.02 -23.78 -0.71
CA TYR A 71 16.01 -23.12 0.11
C TYR A 71 15.45 -21.84 -0.52
N ILE A 72 16.23 -21.10 -1.33
CA ILE A 72 15.71 -20.00 -2.17
C ILE A 72 14.61 -20.51 -3.10
N HIS A 73 14.87 -21.59 -3.84
CA HIS A 73 13.86 -22.14 -4.74
C HIS A 73 12.64 -22.67 -3.99
N LYS A 74 12.84 -23.41 -2.89
CA LYS A 74 11.72 -23.88 -2.06
C LYS A 74 10.85 -22.74 -1.52
N LEU A 75 11.47 -21.64 -1.06
CA LEU A 75 10.75 -20.46 -0.58
C LEU A 75 10.03 -19.73 -1.72
N CYS A 76 10.65 -19.63 -2.90
CA CYS A 76 10.01 -19.07 -4.10
C CYS A 76 8.77 -19.88 -4.49
N ASP A 77 8.86 -21.22 -4.52
CA ASP A 77 7.74 -22.09 -4.87
C ASP A 77 6.58 -21.93 -3.88
N MET A 78 6.86 -21.78 -2.58
CA MET A 78 5.86 -21.52 -1.55
C MET A 78 5.22 -20.12 -1.70
N HIS A 79 5.99 -19.09 -2.04
CA HIS A 79 5.43 -17.77 -2.34
C HIS A 79 4.55 -17.79 -3.59
N LEU A 80 4.90 -18.58 -4.61
CA LEU A 80 4.09 -18.73 -5.81
C LEU A 80 2.79 -19.52 -5.57
N GLN A 81 2.80 -20.49 -4.64
CA GLN A 81 1.58 -21.19 -4.19
C GLN A 81 0.62 -20.25 -3.45
N ALA A 82 1.16 -19.31 -2.66
CA ALA A 82 0.40 -18.30 -1.92
C ALA A 82 0.14 -16.99 -2.70
N ASP A 83 0.33 -16.98 -4.04
CA ASP A 83 0.22 -15.80 -4.93
C ASP A 83 1.05 -14.54 -4.49
N ASN A 84 2.05 -14.73 -3.64
CA ASN A 84 2.97 -13.69 -3.15
C ASN A 84 4.10 -13.40 -4.17
N TYR A 85 3.72 -12.92 -5.36
CA TYR A 85 4.64 -12.71 -6.49
C TYR A 85 5.78 -11.74 -6.19
N THR A 86 5.54 -10.70 -5.38
CA THR A 86 6.57 -9.72 -4.99
C THR A 86 7.65 -10.38 -4.14
N GLU A 87 7.25 -11.16 -3.15
CA GLU A 87 8.14 -11.88 -2.25
C GLU A 87 8.86 -13.03 -2.97
N ALA A 88 8.21 -13.68 -3.94
CA ALA A 88 8.86 -14.63 -4.86
C ALA A 88 9.96 -13.97 -5.70
N ALA A 89 9.71 -12.76 -6.23
CA ALA A 89 10.71 -11.99 -6.99
C ALA A 89 11.94 -11.64 -6.14
N PHE A 90 11.73 -11.08 -4.94
CA PHE A 90 12.82 -10.81 -3.99
C PHE A 90 13.55 -12.09 -3.55
N THR A 91 12.85 -13.21 -3.42
CA THR A 91 13.46 -14.49 -3.07
C THR A 91 14.40 -14.98 -4.16
N LEU A 92 14.00 -14.93 -5.44
CA LEU A 92 14.90 -15.28 -6.55
C LEU A 92 16.05 -14.28 -6.74
N LEU A 93 15.87 -13.00 -6.37
CA LEU A 93 16.97 -12.04 -6.36
C LEU A 93 18.13 -12.49 -5.48
N LEU A 94 17.87 -13.19 -4.36
CA LEU A 94 18.92 -13.76 -3.51
C LEU A 94 19.83 -14.78 -4.23
N TYR A 95 19.36 -15.46 -5.28
CA TYR A 95 20.21 -16.33 -6.11
C TYR A 95 20.86 -15.54 -7.24
N TRP A 96 20.12 -14.61 -7.84
CA TRP A 96 20.64 -13.70 -8.87
C TRP A 96 21.83 -12.86 -8.37
N GLU A 97 21.84 -12.46 -7.09
CA GLU A 97 22.94 -11.76 -6.40
C GLU A 97 24.23 -12.60 -6.28
N LEU A 98 24.13 -13.93 -6.28
CA LEU A 98 25.30 -14.83 -6.23
C LEU A 98 25.96 -15.03 -7.60
N LEU A 99 25.28 -14.64 -8.68
CA LEU A 99 25.72 -14.88 -10.05
C LEU A 99 26.35 -13.63 -10.68
N HIS A 100 27.27 -13.86 -11.60
CA HIS A 100 28.00 -12.84 -12.36
C HIS A 100 27.62 -12.92 -13.85
N TRP A 101 27.85 -11.82 -14.57
CA TRP A 101 27.65 -11.77 -16.03
C TRP A 101 28.86 -12.36 -16.76
N GLU A 102 29.22 -13.60 -16.44
CA GLU A 102 30.41 -14.29 -16.95
C GLU A 102 30.04 -15.58 -17.69
N GLU A 103 30.87 -15.97 -18.68
CA GLU A 103 30.68 -17.23 -19.42
C GLU A 103 31.11 -18.48 -18.61
N ARG A 104 31.42 -18.33 -17.32
CA ARG A 104 31.85 -19.41 -16.43
C ARG A 104 30.85 -20.59 -16.46
N PRO A 105 31.30 -21.83 -16.72
CA PRO A 105 30.40 -22.98 -16.83
C PRO A 105 29.88 -23.40 -15.45
N LEU A 106 28.56 -23.41 -15.30
CA LEU A 106 27.88 -24.01 -14.15
C LEU A 106 27.44 -25.43 -14.47
N ARG A 107 27.58 -26.32 -13.48
CA ARG A 107 27.06 -27.68 -13.55
C ARG A 107 25.52 -27.69 -13.51
N GLU A 108 24.95 -28.80 -13.95
CA GLU A 108 23.53 -29.09 -13.75
C GLU A 108 23.20 -29.07 -12.25
N PHE A 109 22.14 -28.35 -11.88
CA PHE A 109 21.78 -28.13 -10.48
C PHE A 109 20.29 -27.80 -10.36
N LEU A 110 19.59 -28.45 -9.41
CA LEU A 110 18.12 -28.39 -9.29
C LEU A 110 17.44 -28.76 -10.62
N HIS A 111 16.76 -27.80 -11.26
CA HIS A 111 16.11 -27.92 -12.55
C HIS A 111 16.84 -27.15 -13.67
N TYR A 112 18.03 -26.62 -13.38
CA TYR A 112 18.85 -25.89 -14.35
C TYR A 112 19.83 -26.84 -15.03
N PRO A 113 19.86 -26.89 -16.37
CA PRO A 113 20.86 -27.67 -17.09
C PRO A 113 22.26 -27.08 -16.89
N ALA A 114 23.29 -27.82 -17.33
CA ALA A 114 24.63 -27.28 -17.45
C ALA A 114 24.65 -26.15 -18.49
N GLN A 115 25.05 -24.95 -18.06
CA GLN A 115 25.02 -23.71 -18.84
C GLN A 115 25.97 -22.68 -18.22
N SER A 116 26.25 -21.56 -18.89
CA SER A 116 27.06 -20.51 -18.27
C SER A 116 26.33 -19.74 -17.17
N GLU A 117 27.11 -19.11 -16.28
CA GLU A 117 26.65 -18.23 -15.22
C GLU A 117 25.80 -17.08 -15.79
N TRP A 118 26.26 -16.46 -16.88
CA TRP A 118 25.53 -15.46 -17.66
C TRP A 118 24.13 -15.93 -18.07
N HIS A 119 23.99 -17.09 -18.72
CA HIS A 119 22.68 -17.62 -19.14
C HIS A 119 21.77 -17.95 -17.95
N ARG A 120 22.34 -18.36 -16.81
CA ARG A 120 21.55 -18.61 -15.59
C ARG A 120 21.07 -17.30 -14.96
N LYS A 121 21.93 -16.28 -14.93
CA LYS A 121 21.58 -14.94 -14.43
C LYS A 121 20.55 -14.27 -15.32
N GLU A 122 20.66 -14.40 -16.65
CA GLU A 122 19.70 -13.90 -17.63
C GLU A 122 18.32 -14.56 -17.48
N GLY A 123 18.27 -15.90 -17.36
CA GLY A 123 17.02 -16.63 -17.15
C GLY A 123 16.33 -16.29 -15.83
N LEU A 124 17.10 -16.04 -14.76
CA LEU A 124 16.58 -15.49 -13.50
C LEU A 124 16.10 -14.04 -13.67
N SER A 125 16.88 -13.20 -14.37
CA SER A 125 16.50 -11.89 -14.93
C SER A 125 15.03 -11.86 -15.39
N ARG A 126 14.76 -12.65 -16.44
CA ARG A 126 13.45 -12.73 -17.10
C ARG A 126 12.35 -13.24 -16.15
N LYS A 127 12.63 -14.21 -15.26
CA LYS A 127 11.67 -14.72 -14.25
C LYS A 127 11.32 -13.66 -13.19
N VAL A 128 12.32 -12.99 -12.61
CA VAL A 128 12.14 -11.96 -11.57
C VAL A 128 11.33 -10.78 -12.10
N ILE A 129 11.62 -10.33 -13.33
CA ILE A 129 10.85 -9.29 -14.04
C ILE A 129 9.40 -9.74 -14.22
N HIS A 130 9.14 -10.96 -14.67
CA HIS A 130 7.76 -11.47 -14.77
C HIS A 130 7.01 -11.44 -13.42
N TYR A 131 7.68 -11.81 -12.32
CA TYR A 131 7.07 -11.78 -10.99
C TYR A 131 6.86 -10.36 -10.45
N PHE A 132 7.78 -9.42 -10.65
CA PHE A 132 7.55 -8.01 -10.29
C PHE A 132 6.39 -7.38 -11.08
N ASN A 133 6.18 -7.77 -12.34
CA ASN A 133 5.02 -7.34 -13.10
C ASN A 133 3.71 -7.84 -12.47
N LYS A 134 3.62 -9.15 -12.15
CA LYS A 134 2.46 -9.72 -11.46
C LYS A 134 2.22 -9.09 -10.08
N GLY A 135 3.29 -8.83 -9.33
CA GLY A 135 3.26 -8.17 -8.03
C GLY A 135 3.07 -6.64 -8.07
N LYS A 136 2.89 -6.04 -9.25
CA LYS A 136 2.70 -4.58 -9.46
C LYS A 136 3.82 -3.72 -8.85
N CYS A 137 5.03 -4.28 -8.80
CA CYS A 137 6.23 -3.74 -8.18
C CYS A 137 7.25 -3.31 -9.25
N TRP A 138 6.75 -2.62 -10.28
CA TRP A 138 7.46 -2.26 -11.51
C TRP A 138 8.74 -1.46 -11.27
N GLU A 139 8.77 -0.59 -10.26
CA GLU A 139 9.93 0.21 -9.86
C GLU A 139 11.17 -0.63 -9.53
N TYR A 140 10.99 -1.84 -8.97
CA TYR A 140 12.09 -2.78 -8.70
C TYR A 140 12.50 -3.58 -9.95
N GLY A 141 11.60 -3.74 -10.91
CA GLY A 141 11.89 -4.43 -12.18
C GLY A 141 12.58 -3.55 -13.23
N VAL A 142 12.35 -2.22 -13.23
CA VAL A 142 12.99 -1.28 -14.17
C VAL A 142 14.53 -1.36 -14.14
N PRO A 143 15.23 -1.38 -12.98
CA PRO A 143 16.68 -1.59 -12.93
C PRO A 143 17.14 -2.86 -13.64
N LEU A 144 16.45 -3.99 -13.42
CA LEU A 144 16.78 -5.27 -14.07
C LEU A 144 16.56 -5.22 -15.59
N CYS A 145 15.52 -4.53 -16.05
CA CYS A 145 15.30 -4.29 -17.48
C CYS A 145 16.47 -3.52 -18.11
N ARG A 146 17.01 -2.51 -17.42
CA ARG A 146 18.15 -1.71 -17.89
C ARG A 146 19.46 -2.50 -17.87
N GLU A 147 19.67 -3.32 -16.85
CA GLU A 147 20.86 -4.19 -16.74
C GLU A 147 20.88 -5.26 -17.83
N LEU A 148 19.75 -5.93 -18.07
CA LEU A 148 19.62 -6.86 -19.21
C LEU A 148 19.77 -6.14 -20.55
N ALA A 149 19.24 -4.93 -20.72
CA ALA A 149 19.42 -4.15 -21.94
C ALA A 149 20.90 -3.87 -22.22
N PHE A 150 21.68 -3.49 -21.21
CA PHE A 150 23.12 -3.28 -21.35
C PHE A 150 23.86 -4.56 -21.77
N GLN A 151 23.48 -5.72 -21.21
CA GLN A 151 24.05 -7.01 -21.59
C GLN A 151 23.72 -7.37 -23.06
N TYR A 152 22.46 -7.26 -23.48
CA TYR A 152 22.08 -7.56 -24.86
C TYR A 152 22.69 -6.58 -25.89
N GLU A 153 22.86 -5.31 -25.53
CA GLU A 153 23.55 -4.31 -26.36
C GLU A 153 25.04 -4.66 -26.53
N THR A 154 25.70 -5.09 -25.46
CA THR A 154 27.11 -5.55 -25.48
C THR A 154 27.30 -6.82 -26.33
N LEU A 155 26.32 -7.73 -26.32
CA LEU A 155 26.33 -8.96 -27.12
C LEU A 155 25.71 -8.79 -28.52
N TYR A 156 25.26 -7.59 -28.89
CA TYR A 156 24.56 -7.28 -30.13
C TYR A 156 23.25 -8.09 -30.38
N ASP A 157 22.63 -8.65 -29.34
CA ASP A 157 21.30 -9.28 -29.42
C ASP A 157 20.20 -8.20 -29.43
N TYR A 158 20.02 -7.60 -30.60
CA TYR A 158 19.01 -6.57 -30.81
C TYR A 158 17.56 -7.09 -30.72
N GLN A 159 17.33 -8.40 -30.80
CA GLN A 159 15.99 -8.99 -30.63
C GLN A 159 15.59 -9.01 -29.16
N SER A 160 16.45 -9.52 -28.27
CA SER A 160 16.21 -9.46 -26.82
C SER A 160 16.28 -8.02 -26.28
N LEU A 161 17.14 -7.17 -26.84
CA LEU A 161 17.18 -5.73 -26.53
C LEU A 161 15.85 -5.03 -26.86
N SER A 162 15.27 -5.29 -28.04
CA SER A 162 13.97 -4.72 -28.41
C SER A 162 12.86 -5.19 -27.46
N TRP A 163 12.87 -6.47 -27.07
CA TRP A 163 11.92 -7.03 -26.13
C TRP A 163 12.03 -6.39 -24.73
N ILE A 164 13.24 -6.27 -24.17
CA ILE A 164 13.40 -5.74 -22.81
C ILE A 164 13.12 -4.23 -22.73
N ARG A 165 13.44 -3.46 -23.78
CA ARG A 165 13.09 -2.02 -23.84
C ARG A 165 11.58 -1.80 -23.94
N LYS A 166 10.85 -2.68 -24.64
CA LYS A 166 9.37 -2.67 -24.63
C LYS A 166 8.80 -3.02 -23.25
N MET A 167 9.43 -3.95 -22.53
CA MET A 167 9.07 -4.25 -21.13
C MET A 167 9.32 -3.06 -20.20
N GLU A 168 10.47 -2.37 -20.35
CA GLU A 168 10.78 -1.15 -19.59
C GLU A 168 9.75 -0.04 -19.84
N ALA A 169 9.36 0.18 -21.10
CA ALA A 169 8.31 1.14 -21.46
C ALA A 169 6.95 0.79 -20.80
N ALA A 170 6.51 -0.46 -20.95
CA ALA A 170 5.24 -0.94 -20.39
C ALA A 170 5.18 -0.85 -18.85
N TYR A 171 6.33 -0.85 -18.17
CA TYR A 171 6.41 -0.59 -16.72
C TYR A 171 6.17 0.87 -16.36
N TYR A 172 6.72 1.83 -17.11
CA TYR A 172 6.41 3.25 -16.89
C TYR A 172 4.93 3.53 -17.16
N ASP A 173 4.37 2.97 -18.23
CA ASP A 173 2.93 3.07 -18.53
C ASP A 173 2.11 2.47 -17.37
N SER A 174 2.47 1.29 -16.88
CA SER A 174 1.78 0.64 -15.76
C SER A 174 1.85 1.44 -14.45
N ILE A 175 3.02 2.03 -14.12
CA ILE A 175 3.19 2.95 -12.99
C ILE A 175 2.29 4.18 -13.15
N MET A 176 2.16 4.71 -14.36
CA MET A 176 1.46 5.97 -14.66
C MET A 176 -0.04 5.79 -14.88
N GLU A 177 -0.53 4.60 -15.23
CA GLU A 177 -1.93 4.33 -15.59
C GLU A 177 -2.67 3.44 -14.58
N GLN A 178 -2.06 2.36 -14.09
CA GLN A 178 -2.74 1.38 -13.25
C GLN A 178 -2.93 1.87 -11.81
N GLN A 179 -4.05 1.50 -11.20
CA GLN A 179 -4.30 1.78 -9.78
C GLN A 179 -3.70 0.67 -8.91
N ARG A 180 -2.92 1.08 -7.92
CA ARG A 180 -2.40 0.22 -6.85
C ARG A 180 -3.18 0.48 -5.56
N LEU A 181 -3.31 -0.56 -4.74
CA LEU A 181 -3.83 -0.44 -3.39
C LEU A 181 -2.66 -0.10 -2.46
N GLU A 182 -2.88 0.82 -1.52
CA GLU A 182 -1.91 1.09 -0.46
C GLU A 182 -2.10 0.03 0.63
N PRO A 183 -1.07 -0.76 0.97
CA PRO A 183 -1.17 -1.78 2.00
C PRO A 183 -1.20 -1.14 3.39
N GLU A 184 -1.95 -1.74 4.31
CA GLU A 184 -1.82 -1.47 5.74
C GLU A 184 -0.65 -2.28 6.33
N PHE A 185 -0.09 -1.80 7.44
CA PHE A 185 1.00 -2.45 8.15
C PHE A 185 0.60 -2.70 9.60
N PHE A 186 0.93 -3.88 10.11
CA PHE A 186 0.52 -4.35 11.43
C PHE A 186 1.74 -4.80 12.22
N ARG A 187 1.94 -4.23 13.40
CA ARG A 187 2.92 -4.74 14.37
C ARG A 187 2.31 -5.94 15.09
N VAL A 188 3.04 -7.05 15.16
CA VAL A 188 2.71 -8.23 15.97
C VAL A 188 3.81 -8.50 16.99
N GLY A 189 3.46 -8.51 18.27
CA GLY A 189 4.31 -9.00 19.36
C GLY A 189 3.87 -10.40 19.79
N PHE A 190 4.83 -11.32 19.90
CA PHE A 190 4.62 -12.72 20.29
C PHE A 190 5.24 -12.95 21.68
N TYR A 191 4.44 -13.02 22.73
CA TYR A 191 4.95 -13.07 24.10
C TYR A 191 4.57 -14.34 24.86
N GLY A 192 5.45 -14.79 25.74
CA GLY A 192 5.28 -16.01 26.54
C GLY A 192 6.02 -17.23 25.95
N ARG A 193 6.37 -18.17 26.82
CA ARG A 193 7.31 -19.26 26.54
C ARG A 193 6.79 -20.31 25.57
N LYS A 194 5.47 -20.41 25.36
CA LYS A 194 4.88 -21.40 24.44
C LYS A 194 4.99 -21.05 22.96
N PHE A 195 5.55 -19.90 22.59
CA PHE A 195 5.92 -19.66 21.19
C PHE A 195 7.24 -20.37 20.80
N PRO A 196 7.39 -20.77 19.52
CA PRO A 196 8.66 -21.24 18.95
C PRO A 196 9.78 -20.22 19.16
N PHE A 197 11.04 -20.68 19.22
CA PHE A 197 12.15 -19.79 19.62
C PHE A 197 12.39 -18.62 18.65
N PHE A 198 11.97 -18.73 17.38
CA PHE A 198 12.05 -17.63 16.42
C PHE A 198 10.94 -16.57 16.55
N LEU A 199 9.87 -16.84 17.32
CA LEU A 199 8.80 -15.88 17.62
C LEU A 199 8.83 -15.42 19.08
N ARG A 200 9.25 -16.29 20.01
CA ARG A 200 9.18 -16.05 21.46
C ARG A 200 9.82 -14.72 21.88
N ASN A 201 9.00 -13.89 22.49
CA ASN A 201 9.34 -12.57 23.03
C ASN A 201 9.95 -11.62 21.97
N LYS A 202 9.54 -11.76 20.70
CA LYS A 202 9.96 -10.93 19.58
C LYS A 202 8.78 -10.14 19.00
N GLU A 203 9.11 -9.06 18.32
CA GLU A 203 8.18 -8.18 17.64
C GLU A 203 8.47 -8.15 16.13
N PHE A 204 7.43 -8.10 15.33
CA PHE A 204 7.50 -8.05 13.87
C PHE A 204 6.58 -6.95 13.34
N VAL A 205 6.89 -6.38 12.19
CA VAL A 205 5.91 -5.62 11.38
C VAL A 205 5.62 -6.41 10.12
N CYS A 206 4.33 -6.60 9.85
CA CYS A 206 3.79 -7.30 8.70
C CYS A 206 3.11 -6.32 7.73
N ARG A 207 3.35 -6.50 6.44
CA ARG A 207 2.61 -5.89 5.33
C ARG A 207 1.34 -6.70 5.09
N GLY A 208 0.18 -6.05 5.20
CA GLY A 208 -1.11 -6.67 4.98
C GLY A 208 -1.32 -7.21 3.56
N HIS A 209 -2.31 -8.09 3.41
CA HIS A 209 -2.87 -8.45 2.11
C HIS A 209 -3.72 -7.31 1.53
N ASP A 210 -4.03 -7.39 0.23
CA ASP A 210 -4.90 -6.41 -0.44
C ASP A 210 -6.26 -6.33 0.28
N TYR A 211 -6.69 -5.10 0.61
CA TYR A 211 -7.88 -4.79 1.42
C TYR A 211 -7.89 -5.29 2.87
N GLU A 212 -6.81 -5.90 3.38
CA GLU A 212 -6.74 -6.38 4.76
C GLU A 212 -6.74 -5.20 5.76
N ARG A 213 -7.59 -5.30 6.79
CA ARG A 213 -7.72 -4.35 7.91
C ARG A 213 -7.27 -5.00 9.21
N LEU A 214 -7.02 -4.18 10.22
CA LEU A 214 -6.57 -4.63 11.56
C LEU A 214 -7.40 -5.79 12.12
N GLU A 215 -8.73 -5.74 12.03
CA GLU A 215 -9.62 -6.77 12.58
C GLU A 215 -9.47 -8.09 11.81
N ALA A 216 -9.44 -8.03 10.48
CA ALA A 216 -9.26 -9.20 9.62
C ALA A 216 -7.87 -9.85 9.85
N PHE A 217 -6.83 -9.03 9.95
CA PHE A 217 -5.48 -9.46 10.27
C PHE A 217 -5.40 -10.11 11.67
N GLN A 218 -6.03 -9.51 12.69
CA GLN A 218 -6.12 -10.08 14.03
C GLN A 218 -6.81 -11.45 14.03
N GLN A 219 -7.95 -11.58 13.35
CA GLN A 219 -8.65 -12.87 13.23
C GLN A 219 -7.81 -13.93 12.51
N ARG A 220 -7.09 -13.55 11.44
CA ARG A 220 -6.16 -14.46 10.75
C ARG A 220 -5.03 -14.91 11.66
N MET A 221 -4.38 -14.00 12.39
CA MET A 221 -3.31 -14.35 13.33
C MET A 221 -3.80 -15.24 14.49
N LEU A 222 -5.03 -15.05 14.98
CA LEU A 222 -5.63 -15.92 15.99
C LEU A 222 -6.03 -17.29 15.41
N GLY A 223 -6.43 -17.35 14.14
CA GLY A 223 -6.62 -18.62 13.42
C GLY A 223 -5.30 -19.39 13.22
N GLU A 224 -4.21 -18.69 12.94
CA GLU A 224 -2.86 -19.28 12.86
C GLU A 224 -2.35 -19.75 14.24
N PHE A 225 -2.70 -19.05 15.33
CA PHE A 225 -2.28 -19.37 16.70
C PHE A 225 -3.48 -19.50 17.66
N PRO A 226 -4.27 -20.59 17.57
CA PRO A 226 -5.54 -20.74 18.30
C PRO A 226 -5.40 -20.86 19.83
N GLN A 227 -4.19 -21.08 20.35
CA GLN A 227 -3.90 -21.06 21.79
C GLN A 227 -3.47 -19.68 22.31
N ALA A 228 -3.38 -18.66 21.44
CA ALA A 228 -2.90 -17.35 21.80
C ALA A 228 -4.01 -16.42 22.32
N ILE A 229 -3.69 -15.69 23.38
CA ILE A 229 -4.56 -14.71 24.02
C ILE A 229 -4.29 -13.34 23.42
N ALA A 230 -5.31 -12.70 22.86
CA ALA A 230 -5.21 -11.35 22.29
C ALA A 230 -5.09 -10.28 23.40
N MET A 231 -3.94 -9.60 23.46
CA MET A 231 -3.70 -8.48 24.36
C MET A 231 -4.46 -7.24 23.90
N GLN A 232 -5.27 -6.66 24.81
CA GLN A 232 -6.16 -5.53 24.50
C GLN A 232 -5.47 -4.15 24.54
N HIS A 233 -4.27 -4.06 25.13
CA HIS A 233 -3.55 -2.81 25.33
C HIS A 233 -2.21 -2.82 24.61
N PRO A 234 -1.75 -1.69 24.03
CA PRO A 234 -0.45 -1.56 23.35
C PRO A 234 0.73 -1.34 24.32
N ASN A 235 0.51 -1.44 25.63
CA ASN A 235 1.56 -1.34 26.65
C ASN A 235 2.64 -2.39 26.42
N GLN A 236 3.89 -2.11 26.80
CA GLN A 236 4.91 -3.17 26.82
C GLN A 236 4.47 -4.30 27.77
N PRO A 237 4.71 -5.57 27.42
CA PRO A 237 4.42 -6.70 28.31
C PRO A 237 5.39 -6.72 29.49
N ASP A 238 4.87 -6.90 30.69
CA ASP A 238 5.69 -7.08 31.89
C ASP A 238 6.42 -8.43 31.87
N GLU A 239 7.49 -8.56 32.67
CA GLU A 239 8.28 -9.80 32.79
C GLU A 239 7.43 -11.03 33.12
N ALA A 240 6.33 -10.84 33.87
CA ALA A 240 5.36 -11.89 34.17
C ALA A 240 4.69 -12.48 32.90
N ILE A 241 4.43 -11.67 31.88
CA ILE A 241 3.89 -12.10 30.59
C ILE A 241 4.99 -12.79 29.76
N LEU A 242 6.19 -12.21 29.73
CA LEU A 242 7.35 -12.73 28.99
C LEU A 242 7.78 -14.13 29.47
N GLN A 243 7.65 -14.41 30.77
CA GLN A 243 8.02 -15.68 31.39
C GLN A 243 6.84 -16.65 31.58
N CYS A 244 5.62 -16.27 31.19
CA CYS A 244 4.43 -17.13 31.33
C CYS A 244 4.48 -18.32 30.37
N ASP A 245 4.03 -19.50 30.82
CA ASP A 245 3.82 -20.69 29.99
C ASP A 245 2.49 -20.62 29.21
N ALA A 246 2.28 -19.50 28.52
CA ALA A 246 1.14 -19.21 27.65
C ALA A 246 1.62 -18.58 26.33
N GLN A 247 0.68 -18.28 25.44
CA GLN A 247 0.90 -17.52 24.21
C GLN A 247 0.07 -16.24 24.30
N TYR A 248 0.69 -15.08 24.13
CA TYR A 248 0.04 -13.78 24.06
C TYR A 248 0.39 -13.08 22.75
N LEU A 249 -0.63 -12.60 22.02
CA LEU A 249 -0.47 -11.81 20.80
C LEU A 249 -0.87 -10.37 21.05
N GLN A 250 0.01 -9.44 20.70
CA GLN A 250 -0.27 -8.00 20.75
C GLN A 250 -0.18 -7.40 19.36
N ILE A 251 -1.33 -6.97 18.82
CA ILE A 251 -1.47 -6.59 17.41
C ILE A 251 -2.09 -5.21 17.28
N TYR A 252 -1.39 -4.29 16.61
CA TYR A 252 -1.88 -2.94 16.30
C TYR A 252 -1.36 -2.45 14.94
N ALA A 253 -2.11 -1.55 14.30
CA ALA A 253 -1.70 -0.93 13.04
C ALA A 253 -0.56 0.08 13.25
N VAL A 254 0.34 0.19 12.26
CA VAL A 254 1.48 1.11 12.25
C VAL A 254 1.59 1.81 10.89
N THR A 255 2.05 3.06 10.90
CA THR A 255 2.20 3.87 9.68
C THR A 255 3.64 3.80 9.17
N PRO A 256 3.91 3.51 7.88
CA PRO A 256 5.27 3.54 7.35
C PRO A 256 5.86 4.96 7.40
N VAL A 257 7.17 5.03 7.66
CA VAL A 257 7.96 6.27 7.59
C VAL A 257 8.80 6.23 6.31
N PRO A 258 8.51 7.08 5.30
CA PRO A 258 9.17 7.00 4.00
C PRO A 258 10.67 7.29 4.09
N GLU A 259 11.49 6.48 3.41
CA GLU A 259 12.94 6.72 3.32
C GLU A 259 13.32 7.68 2.19
N ASN A 260 12.59 7.62 1.08
CA ASN A 260 12.86 8.38 -0.13
C ASN A 260 12.31 9.82 -0.09
N VAL A 261 12.55 10.53 1.02
CA VAL A 261 12.04 11.90 1.30
C VAL A 261 12.31 12.87 0.14
N LYS A 262 13.50 12.77 -0.49
CA LYS A 262 13.88 13.59 -1.65
C LYS A 262 12.87 13.47 -2.81
N ILE A 263 12.40 12.26 -3.14
CA ILE A 263 11.43 12.04 -4.23
C ILE A 263 10.07 12.64 -3.87
N LEU A 264 9.67 12.55 -2.60
CA LEU A 264 8.40 13.09 -2.11
C LEU A 264 8.36 14.62 -2.14
N GLN A 265 9.50 15.28 -1.91
CA GLN A 265 9.66 16.73 -1.93
C GLN A 265 9.76 17.34 -3.34
N MET A 266 9.95 16.54 -4.41
CA MET A 266 10.05 17.08 -5.77
C MET A 266 8.67 17.45 -6.34
N ASP A 267 8.40 18.74 -6.57
CA ASP A 267 7.11 19.22 -7.09
C ASP A 267 6.75 18.66 -8.47
N ARG A 268 7.74 18.42 -9.33
CA ARG A 268 7.55 17.89 -10.69
C ARG A 268 7.16 16.41 -10.72
N VAL A 269 7.26 15.68 -9.60
CA VAL A 269 6.98 14.24 -9.54
C VAL A 269 5.48 14.04 -9.22
N PRO A 270 4.70 13.37 -10.08
CA PRO A 270 3.27 13.13 -9.82
C PRO A 270 3.02 12.32 -8.54
N ASP A 271 1.92 12.61 -7.84
CA ASP A 271 1.52 11.88 -6.62
C ASP A 271 1.42 10.36 -6.82
N ARG A 272 1.11 9.89 -8.04
CA ARG A 272 1.03 8.46 -8.39
C ARG A 272 2.39 7.74 -8.32
N ILE A 273 3.50 8.46 -8.49
CA ILE A 273 4.85 7.95 -8.24
C ILE A 273 5.19 8.10 -6.75
N LYS A 274 4.87 9.25 -6.15
CA LYS A 274 5.14 9.52 -4.72
C LYS A 274 4.46 8.50 -3.80
N SER A 275 3.21 8.11 -4.06
CA SER A 275 2.47 7.16 -3.22
C SER A 275 3.16 5.80 -3.08
N PHE A 276 3.79 5.31 -4.14
CA PHE A 276 4.58 4.08 -4.06
C PHE A 276 5.73 4.21 -3.05
N TYR A 277 6.53 5.28 -3.16
CA TYR A 277 7.66 5.54 -2.27
C TYR A 277 7.26 5.97 -0.84
N ARG A 278 5.99 6.29 -0.59
CA ARG A 278 5.47 6.48 0.78
C ARG A 278 5.35 5.15 1.54
N VAL A 279 5.13 4.03 0.85
CA VAL A 279 4.76 2.73 1.48
C VAL A 279 5.60 1.53 1.01
N ASN A 280 6.61 1.73 0.17
CA ASN A 280 7.52 0.69 -0.31
C ASN A 280 8.98 1.12 -0.15
N ASN A 281 9.86 0.15 0.08
CA ASN A 281 11.24 0.35 0.54
C ASN A 281 11.28 1.13 1.87
N VAL A 282 10.55 0.60 2.86
CA VAL A 282 10.38 1.20 4.18
C VAL A 282 10.82 0.22 5.27
N ARG A 283 11.85 0.60 6.03
CA ARG A 283 12.36 -0.12 7.22
C ARG A 283 11.83 0.47 8.54
N ARG A 284 11.29 1.70 8.51
CA ARG A 284 10.83 2.45 9.68
C ARG A 284 9.31 2.56 9.72
N PHE A 285 8.72 2.33 10.88
CA PHE A 285 7.28 2.37 11.11
C PHE A 285 6.97 3.13 12.40
N ARG A 286 5.84 3.83 12.43
CA ARG A 286 5.43 4.70 13.53
C ARG A 286 4.10 4.26 14.14
N TYR A 287 4.04 4.32 15.46
CA TYR A 287 2.83 4.21 16.25
C TYR A 287 2.77 5.39 17.22
N ASP A 288 1.70 6.19 17.12
CA ASP A 288 1.48 7.37 17.94
C ASP A 288 0.34 7.09 18.94
N ARG A 289 0.63 7.17 20.23
CA ARG A 289 -0.33 6.94 21.31
C ARG A 289 -0.63 8.23 22.07
N PRO A 290 -1.89 8.73 22.07
CA PRO A 290 -2.26 9.90 22.86
C PRO A 290 -2.30 9.59 24.37
N PHE A 291 -1.80 10.51 25.18
CA PHE A 291 -1.93 10.50 26.64
C PHE A 291 -1.97 11.94 27.20
N HIS A 292 -2.33 12.08 28.46
CA HIS A 292 -2.34 13.38 29.15
C HIS A 292 -1.30 13.42 30.26
N LYS A 293 -0.51 14.50 30.33
CA LYS A 293 0.33 14.81 31.50
C LYS A 293 -0.40 15.84 32.37
N GLY A 294 -0.44 15.59 33.68
CA GLY A 294 -1.16 16.44 34.64
C GLY A 294 -2.68 16.30 34.56
N SER A 295 -3.40 17.30 35.07
CA SER A 295 -4.87 17.34 35.02
C SER A 295 -5.36 17.66 33.61
N LYS A 296 -6.20 16.79 33.04
CA LYS A 296 -6.89 17.04 31.78
C LYS A 296 -7.80 18.27 31.91
N ASP A 297 -7.49 19.33 31.15
CA ASP A 297 -8.36 20.49 30.97
C ASP A 297 -9.70 20.03 30.35
N ARG A 298 -10.82 20.44 30.96
CA ARG A 298 -12.17 20.05 30.58
C ARG A 298 -12.74 20.89 29.43
N GLU A 299 -12.21 22.08 29.20
CA GLU A 299 -12.65 23.00 28.16
C GLU A 299 -11.82 22.85 26.88
N ASN A 300 -10.51 22.60 27.03
CA ASN A 300 -9.58 22.43 25.91
C ASN A 300 -8.54 21.32 26.18
N GLU A 301 -8.89 20.09 25.79
CA GLU A 301 -8.02 18.92 26.01
C GLU A 301 -6.65 19.01 25.31
N PHE A 302 -6.55 19.78 24.22
CA PHE A 302 -5.34 19.92 23.42
C PHE A 302 -4.19 20.60 24.18
N LYS A 303 -4.45 21.40 25.21
CA LYS A 303 -3.39 21.97 26.08
C LYS A 303 -2.55 20.91 26.80
N SER A 304 -3.13 19.73 27.03
CA SER A 304 -2.53 18.66 27.85
C SER A 304 -2.33 17.35 27.08
N LEU A 305 -2.58 17.34 25.76
CA LEU A 305 -2.56 16.15 24.92
C LEU A 305 -1.15 15.89 24.36
N TRP A 306 -0.40 15.04 25.05
CA TRP A 306 0.91 14.55 24.63
C TRP A 306 0.77 13.31 23.75
N ILE A 307 1.74 13.08 22.87
CA ILE A 307 1.82 11.85 22.06
C ILE A 307 3.07 11.06 22.43
N GLU A 308 2.90 9.81 22.84
CA GLU A 308 3.97 8.82 22.95
C GLU A 308 4.19 8.22 21.56
N ARG A 309 5.25 8.66 20.88
CA ARG A 309 5.60 8.25 19.51
C ARG A 309 6.64 7.14 19.57
N THR A 310 6.18 5.92 19.27
CA THR A 310 7.07 4.76 19.06
C THR A 310 7.47 4.68 17.58
N THR A 311 8.77 4.72 17.30
CA THR A 311 9.34 4.32 16.00
C THR A 311 9.92 2.91 16.12
N LEU A 312 9.51 2.03 15.21
CA LEU A 312 10.00 0.66 15.05
C LEU A 312 10.93 0.61 13.84
N ILE A 313 12.10 0.02 13.99
CA ILE A 313 13.08 -0.16 12.91
C ILE A 313 13.23 -1.67 12.68
N LEU A 314 12.96 -2.13 11.47
CA LEU A 314 13.04 -3.55 11.11
C LEU A 314 14.46 -3.98 10.74
N THR A 315 14.75 -5.28 10.75
CA THR A 315 16.02 -5.82 10.22
C THR A 315 16.18 -5.59 8.72
N HIS A 316 15.08 -5.64 7.96
CA HIS A 316 15.05 -5.44 6.49
C HIS A 316 13.84 -4.58 6.08
N PRO A 317 13.92 -3.83 4.95
CA PRO A 317 12.81 -3.04 4.44
C PRO A 317 11.67 -3.91 3.90
N LEU A 318 10.45 -3.37 3.90
CA LEU A 318 9.29 -3.96 3.23
C LEU A 318 8.97 -3.23 1.91
N PRO A 319 8.56 -3.94 0.84
CA PRO A 319 8.51 -5.41 0.71
C PRO A 319 9.92 -6.04 0.58
N GLY A 320 10.01 -7.36 0.78
CA GLY A 320 11.26 -8.13 0.67
C GLY A 320 10.98 -9.62 0.51
N ILE A 321 11.89 -10.49 0.96
CA ILE A 321 11.77 -11.97 0.86
C ILE A 321 10.66 -12.58 1.73
N SER A 322 10.01 -11.77 2.56
CA SER A 322 8.87 -12.13 3.39
C SER A 322 7.97 -10.93 3.59
N ARG A 323 6.70 -11.17 3.93
CA ARG A 323 5.71 -10.10 4.20
C ARG A 323 5.91 -9.44 5.57
N TRP A 324 6.79 -9.99 6.41
CA TRP A 324 7.11 -9.47 7.74
C TRP A 324 8.61 -9.55 8.05
N PHE A 325 9.09 -8.62 8.87
CA PHE A 325 10.44 -8.64 9.40
C PHE A 325 10.45 -8.29 10.89
N GLU A 326 11.46 -8.80 11.59
CA GLU A 326 11.66 -8.58 13.02
C GLU A 326 12.00 -7.10 13.29
N VAL A 327 11.47 -6.54 14.38
CA VAL A 327 11.85 -5.22 14.89
C VAL A 327 13.20 -5.35 15.59
N GLU A 328 14.22 -4.76 14.98
CA GLU A 328 15.60 -4.72 15.49
C GLU A 328 15.76 -3.68 16.60
N LYS A 329 15.13 -2.50 16.43
CA LYS A 329 15.24 -1.38 17.36
C LYS A 329 13.90 -0.68 17.54
N ARG A 330 13.64 -0.26 18.79
CA ARG A 330 12.53 0.61 19.18
C ARG A 330 13.08 1.94 19.67
N GLU A 331 12.49 3.03 19.22
CA GLU A 331 12.78 4.39 19.69
C GLU A 331 11.47 5.01 20.19
N LEU A 332 11.48 5.60 21.38
CA LEU A 332 10.31 6.23 21.99
C LEU A 332 10.62 7.71 22.21
N VAL A 333 9.77 8.58 21.69
CA VAL A 333 9.87 10.03 21.84
C VAL A 333 8.52 10.55 22.30
N GLU A 334 8.50 11.39 23.33
CA GLU A 334 7.31 12.14 23.69
C GLU A 334 7.25 13.43 22.84
N VAL A 335 6.11 13.68 22.22
CA VAL A 335 5.85 14.90 21.43
C VAL A 335 4.96 15.82 22.25
N SER A 336 5.34 17.10 22.37
CA SER A 336 4.58 18.07 23.15
C SER A 336 3.22 18.39 22.52
N PRO A 337 2.26 18.95 23.27
CA PRO A 337 0.95 19.28 22.71
C PRO A 337 1.02 20.34 21.59
N LEU A 338 1.97 21.29 21.69
CA LEU A 338 2.25 22.28 20.65
C LEU A 338 2.88 21.64 19.39
N GLU A 339 3.88 20.77 19.58
CA GLU A 339 4.52 20.04 18.47
C GLU A 339 3.53 19.11 17.75
N ASN A 340 2.62 18.50 18.51
CA ASN A 340 1.52 17.72 17.98
C ASN A 340 0.56 18.59 17.16
N ALA A 341 0.18 19.78 17.65
CA ALA A 341 -0.66 20.72 16.91
C ALA A 341 -0.02 21.15 15.58
N ILE A 342 1.27 21.50 15.59
CA ILE A 342 2.07 21.80 14.38
C ILE A 342 2.00 20.65 13.38
N CYS A 343 2.32 19.43 13.83
CA CYS A 343 2.32 18.24 12.99
C CYS A 343 0.91 17.94 12.42
N VAL A 344 -0.16 18.14 13.20
CA VAL A 344 -1.54 17.94 12.73
C VAL A 344 -1.95 18.95 11.65
N VAL A 345 -1.60 20.24 11.83
CA VAL A 345 -1.91 21.29 10.83
C VAL A 345 -1.08 21.09 9.56
N GLU A 346 0.22 20.83 9.68
CA GLU A 346 1.12 20.57 8.54
C GLU A 346 0.67 19.38 7.69
N ASN A 347 0.37 18.24 8.32
CA ASN A 347 -0.13 17.06 7.61
C ASN A 347 -1.46 17.33 6.90
N LYS A 348 -2.36 18.11 7.53
CA LYS A 348 -3.65 18.48 6.92
C LYS A 348 -3.46 19.44 5.73
N ASN A 349 -2.52 20.38 5.82
CA ASN A 349 -2.14 21.26 4.71
C ASN A 349 -1.58 20.47 3.53
N HIS A 350 -0.71 19.48 3.77
CA HIS A 350 -0.17 18.60 2.73
C HIS A 350 -1.26 17.74 2.08
N GLU A 351 -2.16 17.14 2.87
CA GLU A 351 -3.30 16.36 2.38
C GLU A 351 -4.21 17.21 1.48
N LEU A 352 -4.58 18.42 1.92
CA LEU A 352 -5.39 19.35 1.14
C LEU A 352 -4.69 19.72 -0.18
N ARG A 353 -3.39 20.04 -0.18
CA ARG A 353 -2.62 20.35 -1.40
C ARG A 353 -2.64 19.21 -2.41
N THR A 354 -2.30 17.99 -1.98
CA THR A 354 -2.34 16.80 -2.83
C THR A 354 -3.75 16.58 -3.39
N LEU A 355 -4.79 16.72 -2.56
CA LEU A 355 -6.18 16.55 -3.00
C LEU A 355 -6.59 17.61 -4.03
N ILE A 356 -6.28 18.89 -3.78
CA ILE A 356 -6.59 20.01 -4.69
C ILE A 356 -5.88 19.82 -6.04
N SER A 357 -4.59 19.46 -6.04
CA SER A 357 -3.80 19.21 -7.25
C SER A 357 -4.41 18.11 -8.12
N GLN A 358 -4.94 17.03 -7.52
CA GLN A 358 -5.60 15.95 -8.25
C GLN A 358 -6.84 16.42 -9.06
N TYR A 359 -7.64 17.34 -8.52
CA TYR A 359 -8.79 17.92 -9.24
C TYR A 359 -8.42 19.04 -10.21
N GLN A 360 -7.23 19.66 -10.06
CA GLN A 360 -6.73 20.67 -11.00
C GLN A 360 -6.18 20.04 -12.30
N HIS A 361 -5.44 18.94 -12.19
CA HIS A 361 -4.76 18.32 -13.36
C HIS A 361 -5.60 17.28 -14.09
N LYS A 362 -6.64 16.71 -13.46
CA LYS A 362 -7.55 15.77 -14.14
C LYS A 362 -8.79 16.48 -14.66
N GLN A 363 -8.87 16.63 -15.98
CA GLN A 363 -10.14 16.94 -16.63
C GLN A 363 -11.12 15.76 -16.44
N LEU A 364 -12.37 16.12 -16.11
CA LEU A 364 -13.61 15.33 -16.17
C LEU A 364 -13.91 14.36 -15.00
N HIS A 365 -15.05 14.63 -14.35
CA HIS A 365 -15.91 13.70 -13.58
C HIS A 365 -15.32 12.98 -12.36
N GLY A 366 -14.28 13.50 -11.71
CA GLY A 366 -13.92 13.08 -10.35
C GLY A 366 -15.04 13.37 -9.35
N ASN A 367 -15.40 12.39 -8.51
CA ASN A 367 -16.35 12.60 -7.42
C ASN A 367 -15.82 13.66 -6.45
N ILE A 368 -16.45 14.84 -6.41
CA ILE A 368 -15.98 15.99 -5.61
C ILE A 368 -16.15 15.81 -4.10
N ASN A 369 -16.98 14.85 -3.67
CA ASN A 369 -17.41 14.71 -2.27
C ASN A 369 -16.22 14.54 -1.29
N LEU A 370 -15.10 13.98 -1.73
CA LEU A 370 -13.88 13.86 -0.92
C LEU A 370 -13.26 15.24 -0.62
N LEU A 371 -13.18 16.12 -1.62
CA LEU A 371 -12.75 17.51 -1.46
C LEU A 371 -13.78 18.29 -0.63
N SER A 372 -15.08 18.14 -0.90
CA SER A 372 -16.15 18.78 -0.12
C SER A 372 -16.08 18.39 1.37
N MET A 373 -15.88 17.11 1.67
CA MET A 373 -15.75 16.59 3.04
C MET A 373 -14.48 17.11 3.73
N CYS A 374 -13.33 17.12 3.04
CA CYS A 374 -12.08 17.59 3.64
C CYS A 374 -12.10 19.11 3.90
N LEU A 375 -12.60 19.90 2.95
CA LEU A 375 -12.81 21.34 3.12
C LEU A 375 -13.78 21.62 4.28
N ASN A 376 -14.93 20.93 4.35
CA ASN A 376 -15.90 21.11 5.44
C ASN A 376 -15.31 20.71 6.80
N GLY A 377 -14.55 19.61 6.87
CA GLY A 377 -13.96 19.13 8.12
C GLY A 377 -12.89 20.06 8.71
N VAL A 378 -12.27 20.91 7.87
CA VAL A 378 -11.33 21.94 8.33
C VAL A 378 -12.05 23.27 8.58
N ILE A 379 -12.85 23.76 7.63
CA ILE A 379 -13.53 25.07 7.71
C ILE A 379 -14.61 25.10 8.80
N ASP A 380 -15.42 24.05 8.90
CA ASP A 380 -16.58 23.94 9.79
C ASP A 380 -16.34 22.79 10.79
N ALA A 381 -15.26 22.92 11.56
CA ALA A 381 -14.75 21.92 12.50
C ALA A 381 -15.60 21.77 13.79
N ALA A 382 -16.93 21.80 13.66
CA ALA A 382 -17.91 21.93 14.75
C ALA A 382 -17.85 20.85 15.84
N VAL A 383 -17.21 19.70 15.59
CA VAL A 383 -17.05 18.61 16.59
C VAL A 383 -15.77 18.75 17.40
N ASN A 384 -14.65 19.03 16.75
CA ASN A 384 -13.31 19.04 17.38
C ASN A 384 -12.84 20.46 17.72
N GLY A 385 -13.60 21.49 17.38
CA GLY A 385 -13.26 22.91 17.53
C GLY A 385 -12.25 23.44 16.50
N GLY A 386 -11.42 22.58 15.90
CA GLY A 386 -10.49 22.97 14.85
C GLY A 386 -9.36 23.88 15.34
N ILE A 387 -8.84 24.72 14.44
CA ILE A 387 -7.63 25.53 14.69
C ILE A 387 -7.79 26.58 15.79
N THR A 388 -9.01 27.03 16.11
CA THR A 388 -9.24 28.00 17.21
C THR A 388 -8.84 27.42 18.57
N ARG A 389 -9.00 26.10 18.76
CA ARG A 389 -8.55 25.41 19.98
C ARG A 389 -7.04 25.46 20.18
N TYR A 390 -6.26 25.55 19.10
CA TYR A 390 -4.82 25.76 19.20
C TYR A 390 -4.48 27.22 19.53
N GLN A 391 -5.25 28.20 19.05
CA GLN A 391 -5.10 29.60 19.45
C GLN A 391 -5.39 29.78 20.95
N GLU A 392 -6.52 29.23 21.42
CA GLU A 392 -6.92 29.20 22.85
C GLU A 392 -5.92 28.45 23.76
N ALA A 393 -5.12 27.54 23.19
CA ALA A 393 -4.16 26.74 23.94
C ALA A 393 -2.78 27.39 24.03
N PHE A 394 -2.27 27.92 22.91
CA PHE A 394 -0.84 28.25 22.75
C PHE A 394 -0.57 29.71 22.38
N PHE A 395 -1.58 30.49 21.98
CA PHE A 395 -1.42 31.92 21.66
C PHE A 395 -1.89 32.84 22.79
N ASP A 396 -2.25 32.26 23.94
CA ASP A 396 -2.55 33.03 25.14
C ASP A 396 -1.29 33.67 25.75
N LYS A 397 -1.45 34.86 26.36
CA LYS A 397 -0.34 35.63 26.92
C LYS A 397 0.32 34.94 28.12
N GLU A 398 -0.43 34.21 28.93
CA GLU A 398 0.10 33.45 30.06
C GLU A 398 0.93 32.27 29.57
N TYR A 399 0.51 31.60 28.48
CA TYR A 399 1.30 30.52 27.87
C TYR A 399 2.61 31.03 27.27
N ILE A 400 2.55 32.07 26.42
CA ILE A 400 3.73 32.65 25.75
C ILE A 400 4.75 33.17 26.77
N SER A 401 4.30 33.79 27.86
CA SER A 401 5.20 34.33 28.90
C SER A 401 5.79 33.26 29.83
N SER A 402 5.16 32.09 29.94
CA SER A 402 5.65 30.96 30.75
C SER A 402 6.55 29.99 29.98
N HIS A 403 6.45 29.95 28.64
CA HIS A 403 7.22 29.03 27.77
C HIS A 403 8.00 29.80 26.67
N PRO A 404 8.98 30.65 27.03
CA PRO A 404 9.74 31.42 26.05
C PRO A 404 10.50 30.54 25.03
N GLU A 405 10.87 29.32 25.40
CA GLU A 405 11.53 28.34 24.53
C GLU A 405 10.66 27.85 23.36
N ASP A 406 9.33 27.94 23.47
CA ASP A 406 8.40 27.52 22.43
C ASP A 406 8.12 28.63 21.39
N THR A 407 8.73 29.81 21.50
CA THR A 407 8.48 30.98 20.61
C THR A 407 8.63 30.64 19.11
N GLU A 408 9.66 29.88 18.73
CA GLU A 408 9.86 29.46 17.34
C GLU A 408 8.73 28.52 16.86
N LYS A 409 8.30 27.59 17.72
CA LYS A 409 7.21 26.63 17.44
C LYS A 409 5.86 27.33 17.34
N ILE A 410 5.58 28.28 18.22
CA ILE A 410 4.38 29.13 18.18
C ILE A 410 4.32 29.91 16.87
N THR A 411 5.46 30.46 16.42
CA THR A 411 5.57 31.16 15.13
C THR A 411 5.32 30.21 13.96
N ALA A 412 5.95 29.04 13.93
CA ALA A 412 5.72 28.02 12.90
C ALA A 412 4.25 27.55 12.84
N LEU A 413 3.56 27.44 13.99
CA LEU A 413 2.13 27.12 14.02
C LEU A 413 1.27 28.23 13.41
N LYS A 414 1.59 29.50 13.68
CA LYS A 414 0.92 30.64 13.05
C LYS A 414 1.10 30.64 11.53
N ASP A 415 2.33 30.45 11.06
CA ASP A 415 2.66 30.40 9.63
C ASP A 415 1.89 29.28 8.92
N LEU A 416 1.84 28.07 9.52
CA LEU A 416 1.05 26.94 9.01
C LEU A 416 -0.47 27.21 9.01
N MET A 417 -0.98 27.98 9.98
CA MET A 417 -2.40 28.37 10.02
C MET A 417 -2.73 29.43 8.96
N GLN A 418 -1.85 30.40 8.71
CA GLN A 418 -1.99 31.35 7.60
C GLN A 418 -1.88 30.65 6.23
N GLU A 419 -0.94 29.72 6.11
CA GLU A 419 -0.78 28.86 4.93
C GLU A 419 -2.05 28.04 4.66
N GLN A 420 -2.67 27.49 5.71
CA GLN A 420 -3.92 26.74 5.61
C GLN A 420 -5.05 27.59 5.01
N VAL A 421 -5.17 28.88 5.37
CA VAL A 421 -6.15 29.80 4.78
C VAL A 421 -5.96 29.93 3.27
N TYR A 422 -4.71 30.06 2.79
CA TYR A 422 -4.41 30.15 1.36
C TYR A 422 -4.78 28.84 0.63
N ILE A 423 -4.43 27.69 1.19
CA ILE A 423 -4.74 26.36 0.63
C ILE A 423 -6.27 26.15 0.56
N LEU A 424 -7.00 26.50 1.63
CA LEU A 424 -8.46 26.41 1.67
C LEU A 424 -9.11 27.33 0.62
N GLY A 425 -8.59 28.55 0.44
CA GLY A 425 -9.05 29.47 -0.61
C GLY A 425 -8.87 28.89 -2.02
N ALA A 426 -7.70 28.31 -2.32
CA ALA A 426 -7.45 27.62 -3.58
C ALA A 426 -8.36 26.39 -3.76
N GLY A 427 -8.60 25.62 -2.69
CA GLY A 427 -9.49 24.47 -2.69
C GLY A 427 -10.96 24.84 -2.92
N LEU A 428 -11.44 25.93 -2.32
CA LEU A 428 -12.78 26.49 -2.57
C LEU A 428 -12.93 26.98 -4.01
N ALA A 429 -11.90 27.58 -4.61
CA ALA A 429 -11.93 28.01 -6.01
C ALA A 429 -11.95 26.84 -7.01
N VAL A 430 -11.34 25.69 -6.66
CA VAL A 430 -11.49 24.44 -7.42
C VAL A 430 -12.88 23.82 -7.19
N HIS A 431 -13.37 23.88 -5.95
CA HIS A 431 -14.68 23.36 -5.60
C HIS A 431 -15.82 24.09 -6.34
N ASP A 432 -15.76 25.43 -6.41
CA ASP A 432 -16.73 26.25 -7.14
C ASP A 432 -16.87 25.85 -8.62
N LYS A 433 -15.77 25.48 -9.27
CA LYS A 433 -15.75 25.08 -10.69
C LYS A 433 -16.35 23.70 -10.96
N LEU A 434 -16.33 22.81 -9.96
CA LEU A 434 -16.65 21.39 -10.12
C LEU A 434 -17.90 20.93 -9.36
N VAL A 435 -18.43 21.74 -8.43
CA VAL A 435 -19.56 21.37 -7.57
C VAL A 435 -20.87 21.21 -8.35
N HIS A 436 -21.58 20.11 -8.10
CA HIS A 436 -22.91 19.85 -8.66
C HIS A 436 -23.91 20.95 -8.25
N PRO A 437 -24.85 21.39 -9.12
CA PRO A 437 -25.82 22.44 -8.78
C PRO A 437 -26.57 22.22 -7.47
N GLU A 438 -26.93 20.99 -7.13
CA GLU A 438 -27.62 20.65 -5.87
C GLU A 438 -26.76 20.87 -4.61
N MET A 439 -25.42 20.82 -4.74
CA MET A 439 -24.48 21.08 -3.64
C MET A 439 -23.98 22.53 -3.59
N ARG A 440 -24.52 23.42 -4.45
CA ARG A 440 -24.23 24.87 -4.39
C ARG A 440 -24.58 25.52 -3.03
N PRO A 441 -25.67 25.15 -2.32
CA PRO A 441 -25.95 25.69 -0.98
C PRO A 441 -24.86 25.34 0.04
N LEU A 442 -24.33 24.11 -0.01
CA LEU A 442 -23.20 23.69 0.82
C LEU A 442 -21.95 24.50 0.49
N HIS A 443 -21.64 24.68 -0.81
CA HIS A 443 -20.49 25.49 -1.22
C HIS A 443 -20.59 26.94 -0.72
N LYS A 444 -21.79 27.55 -0.78
CA LYS A 444 -22.01 28.89 -0.23
C LYS A 444 -21.77 28.92 1.28
N LYS A 445 -22.33 27.97 2.05
CA LYS A 445 -22.07 27.83 3.49
C LYS A 445 -20.57 27.75 3.78
N LEU A 446 -19.81 26.99 3.01
CA LEU A 446 -18.35 26.86 3.17
C LEU A 446 -17.62 28.19 2.92
N ILE A 447 -18.02 28.98 1.93
CA ILE A 447 -17.47 30.32 1.71
C ILE A 447 -17.77 31.24 2.91
N ASP A 448 -19.01 31.25 3.37
CA ASP A 448 -19.44 32.11 4.48
C ASP A 448 -18.67 31.76 5.77
N GLN A 449 -18.54 30.47 6.10
CA GLN A 449 -17.75 30.00 7.25
C GLN A 449 -16.24 30.25 7.09
N PHE A 450 -15.69 30.08 5.88
CA PHE A 450 -14.30 30.39 5.59
C PHE A 450 -13.97 31.88 5.80
N GLN A 451 -14.90 32.79 5.45
CA GLN A 451 -14.73 34.22 5.73
C GLN A 451 -14.71 34.53 7.23
N MET A 452 -15.53 33.85 8.03
CA MET A 452 -15.52 33.99 9.50
C MET A 452 -14.19 33.48 10.09
N MET A 453 -13.78 32.26 9.75
CA MET A 453 -12.49 31.66 10.16
C MET A 453 -11.30 32.56 9.79
N ARG A 454 -11.24 33.01 8.55
CA ARG A 454 -10.16 33.88 8.06
C ARG A 454 -10.08 35.18 8.85
N SER A 455 -11.24 35.76 9.20
CA SER A 455 -11.29 37.00 9.97
C SER A 455 -10.79 36.83 11.41
N SER A 456 -11.13 35.72 12.08
CA SER A 456 -10.61 35.46 13.44
C SER A 456 -9.10 35.29 13.51
N LEU A 457 -8.47 34.74 12.46
CA LEU A 457 -7.03 34.59 12.38
C LEU A 457 -6.33 35.95 12.25
N TYR A 458 -6.72 36.78 11.27
CA TYR A 458 -6.07 38.08 11.05
C TYR A 458 -6.23 39.07 12.21
N VAL A 459 -7.34 39.03 12.95
CA VAL A 459 -7.49 39.84 14.17
C VAL A 459 -6.45 39.45 15.22
N SER A 460 -6.17 38.16 15.40
CA SER A 460 -5.17 37.70 16.37
C SER A 460 -3.73 38.12 16.02
N ASP A 461 -3.39 38.18 14.73
CA ASP A 461 -2.07 38.64 14.28
C ASP A 461 -1.93 40.17 14.30
N PHE A 462 -3.00 40.94 14.05
CA PHE A 462 -2.94 42.41 14.15
C PHE A 462 -2.64 42.86 15.59
N PHE A 463 -3.27 42.24 16.58
CA PHE A 463 -2.97 42.50 18.00
C PHE A 463 -1.60 41.95 18.44
N SER A 464 -1.07 40.91 17.78
CA SER A 464 0.29 40.40 18.05
C SER A 464 1.37 41.35 17.49
N SER A 465 1.19 41.81 16.24
CA SER A 465 2.16 42.61 15.50
C SER A 465 2.35 44.00 16.09
N LEU A 466 1.26 44.67 16.52
CA LEU A 466 1.32 46.00 17.14
C LEU A 466 2.12 46.08 18.46
N TYR A 467 2.48 44.94 19.07
CA TYR A 467 3.20 44.88 20.35
C TYR A 467 4.68 44.50 20.23
N VAL A 468 5.13 43.94 19.09
CA VAL A 468 6.56 43.68 18.85
C VAL A 468 7.29 44.95 18.40
N SER A 469 6.60 45.85 17.70
CA SER A 469 7.11 47.15 17.28
C SER A 469 6.56 48.29 18.13
N GLY A 470 7.08 48.43 19.35
CA GLY A 470 6.99 49.69 20.08
C GLY A 470 7.58 50.82 19.23
N PHE A 471 6.77 51.86 18.95
CA PHE A 471 6.99 52.95 17.96
C PHE A 471 6.83 52.55 16.47
N PHE A 472 5.64 52.78 15.89
CA PHE A 472 5.37 54.05 15.18
C PHE A 472 3.86 54.25 14.90
N GLN A 473 3.51 55.45 14.43
CA GLN A 473 2.18 56.06 14.56
C GLN A 473 1.13 55.64 13.50
N GLN A 474 -0.13 55.93 13.83
CA GLN A 474 -1.30 55.89 12.94
C GLN A 474 -1.05 56.51 11.55
N SER A 475 -0.90 55.69 10.51
CA SER A 475 -1.13 56.10 9.10
C SER A 475 -1.35 54.95 8.11
N LEU A 476 -0.94 53.71 8.44
CA LEU A 476 -1.03 52.56 7.51
C LEU A 476 -2.41 51.87 7.44
N CYS A 477 -3.43 52.37 8.14
CA CYS A 477 -4.71 51.68 8.32
C CYS A 477 -5.60 51.60 7.06
N GLU A 478 -5.32 52.39 6.03
CA GLU A 478 -6.08 52.37 4.76
C GLU A 478 -5.38 51.58 3.63
N CYS A 479 -4.06 51.35 3.70
CA CYS A 479 -3.31 50.80 2.56
C CYS A 479 -3.45 49.27 2.42
N LEU A 480 -3.49 48.54 3.55
CA LEU A 480 -3.57 47.07 3.55
C LEU A 480 -4.95 46.51 3.17
N PHE A 481 -6.01 47.32 3.28
CA PHE A 481 -7.36 46.90 2.86
C PHE A 481 -7.50 46.83 1.32
N GLN A 482 -6.59 47.47 0.58
CA GLN A 482 -6.70 47.64 -0.87
C GLN A 482 -5.91 46.58 -1.66
N GLN A 483 -4.81 46.04 -1.11
CA GLN A 483 -4.01 44.99 -1.77
C GLN A 483 -4.76 43.66 -1.90
N SER A 484 -5.54 43.23 -0.91
CA SER A 484 -6.24 41.92 -0.95
C SER A 484 -7.40 41.86 -1.95
N LEU A 485 -7.93 43.01 -2.39
CA LEU A 485 -8.94 43.07 -3.45
C LEU A 485 -8.32 42.96 -4.85
N CYS A 486 -7.09 43.45 -5.04
CA CYS A 486 -6.40 43.41 -6.33
C CYS A 486 -6.06 41.99 -6.78
N GLU A 487 -5.60 41.10 -5.89
CA GLU A 487 -5.28 39.71 -6.27
C GLU A 487 -6.52 38.92 -6.72
N TRP A 488 -7.68 39.18 -6.10
CA TRP A 488 -8.95 38.51 -6.47
C TRP A 488 -9.50 39.02 -7.82
N LEU A 489 -9.30 40.31 -8.13
CA LEU A 489 -9.61 40.88 -9.44
C LEU A 489 -8.65 40.38 -10.54
N PHE A 490 -7.40 40.07 -10.20
CA PHE A 490 -6.45 39.48 -11.15
C PHE A 490 -6.81 38.03 -11.52
N PHE A 491 -7.23 37.20 -10.56
CA PHE A 491 -7.63 35.82 -10.84
C PHE A 491 -9.00 35.67 -11.53
N SER A 492 -9.91 36.62 -11.36
CA SER A 492 -11.25 36.58 -12.00
C SER A 492 -11.28 37.12 -13.43
N SER A 493 -10.35 38.02 -13.79
CA SER A 493 -10.30 38.66 -15.12
C SER A 493 -9.68 37.81 -16.24
N LEU A 494 -8.76 36.88 -15.90
CA LEU A 494 -8.14 35.96 -16.87
C LEU A 494 -9.10 34.95 -17.52
N SER A 495 -10.32 34.80 -16.99
CA SER A 495 -11.39 33.98 -17.57
C SER A 495 -12.32 34.70 -18.55
N ARG A 496 -12.07 35.99 -18.88
CA ARG A 496 -13.02 36.79 -19.67
C ARG A 496 -12.39 37.79 -20.65
N LEU A 497 -11.29 37.42 -21.31
CA LEU A 497 -10.71 38.20 -22.42
C LEU A 497 -10.39 37.31 -23.63
N GLN A 498 -11.39 37.15 -24.49
CA GLN A 498 -11.24 36.65 -25.85
C GLN A 498 -11.95 37.64 -26.79
N VAL A 499 -11.32 37.96 -27.92
CA VAL A 499 -11.81 38.85 -29.00
C VAL A 499 -11.82 40.36 -28.70
N ALA A 500 -10.73 41.04 -29.10
CA ALA A 500 -10.78 42.31 -29.85
C ALA A 500 -9.40 42.54 -30.47
N GLY A 501 -9.30 42.59 -31.80
CA GLY A 501 -8.04 42.81 -32.50
C GLY A 501 -7.76 44.29 -32.75
N LEU A 502 -6.51 44.72 -32.62
CA LEU A 502 -5.99 45.95 -33.20
C LEU A 502 -4.57 45.72 -33.70
N THR A 503 -4.35 46.03 -34.98
CA THR A 503 -3.04 46.01 -35.62
C THR A 503 -2.27 47.29 -35.30
N LEU A 504 -1.00 47.19 -34.91
CA LEU A 504 -0.04 48.28 -35.10
C LEU A 504 1.32 47.75 -35.57
N SER A 505 1.91 48.47 -36.52
CA SER A 505 3.13 48.12 -37.24
C SER A 505 4.30 49.05 -36.89
N THR A 506 5.52 48.53 -36.86
CA THR A 506 6.88 49.16 -36.98
C THR A 506 7.87 48.42 -36.05
N SER A 507 9.19 48.35 -36.29
CA SER A 507 9.97 48.30 -37.54
C SER A 507 11.42 47.84 -37.22
N ARG A 508 11.92 46.85 -37.98
CA ARG A 508 13.32 46.40 -38.18
C ARG A 508 14.48 46.92 -37.28
N LEU A 509 15.33 46.00 -36.82
CA LEU A 509 16.76 45.90 -37.20
C LEU A 509 17.42 44.60 -36.67
N GLY A 510 18.40 44.06 -37.39
CA GLY A 510 19.31 43.00 -36.91
C GLY A 510 19.19 41.61 -37.57
N SER A 511 19.87 41.40 -38.70
CA SER A 511 19.98 40.08 -39.37
C SER A 511 21.19 39.27 -38.88
N THR A 512 21.03 37.95 -38.77
CA THR A 512 22.06 36.98 -39.24
C THR A 512 21.38 35.74 -39.85
N HIS A 513 21.91 35.31 -41.00
CA HIS A 513 21.57 34.08 -41.76
C HIS A 513 22.01 32.80 -41.02
N PHE A 514 21.74 31.54 -41.37
CA PHE A 514 21.07 30.78 -42.47
C PHE A 514 20.81 29.37 -41.84
N LEU A 515 19.77 28.57 -42.09
CA LEU A 515 19.40 27.84 -43.32
C LEU A 515 17.95 27.32 -43.20
N HIS A 516 17.31 27.10 -44.35
CA HIS A 516 15.93 26.66 -44.50
C HIS A 516 15.88 25.24 -45.07
N LEU A 517 14.94 24.39 -44.64
CA LEU A 517 14.36 23.35 -45.49
C LEU A 517 12.96 22.95 -44.97
N ASN A 518 12.00 22.88 -45.88
CA ASN A 518 10.56 22.71 -45.61
C ASN A 518 10.18 21.25 -45.34
N TYR A 519 9.02 21.02 -44.71
CA TYR A 519 7.89 20.36 -45.40
C TYR A 519 6.54 20.70 -44.76
N ASN A 520 5.47 20.67 -45.57
CA ASN A 520 4.18 21.28 -45.29
C ASN A 520 3.27 20.47 -44.34
N PHE A 521 2.50 21.18 -43.51
CA PHE A 521 1.26 20.66 -42.94
C PHE A 521 0.17 20.57 -44.03
N SER A 522 -0.50 19.43 -44.10
CA SER A 522 -1.74 19.25 -44.89
C SER A 522 -2.88 18.89 -43.93
N THR A 523 -3.95 19.69 -43.95
CA THR A 523 -5.13 19.46 -43.11
C THR A 523 -6.14 18.55 -43.80
N SER A 524 -6.83 17.71 -43.04
CA SER A 524 -8.06 17.05 -43.51
C SER A 524 -9.10 16.97 -42.39
N ARG A 525 -10.34 17.33 -42.71
CA ARG A 525 -11.49 17.29 -41.81
C ARG A 525 -12.23 15.97 -41.96
N LEU A 526 -12.54 15.32 -40.84
CA LEU A 526 -13.71 14.48 -40.62
C LEU A 526 -14.13 14.75 -39.16
N GLY A 527 -15.40 14.79 -38.74
CA GLY A 527 -16.64 14.39 -39.40
C GLY A 527 -17.54 13.83 -38.28
N SER A 528 -18.52 14.61 -37.82
CA SER A 528 -19.25 14.31 -36.57
C SER A 528 -20.54 13.52 -36.80
N THR A 529 -20.68 12.36 -36.15
CA THR A 529 -21.98 11.70 -35.89
C THR A 529 -22.02 11.13 -34.46
N PRO A 530 -23.18 11.13 -33.78
CA PRO A 530 -23.30 10.74 -32.37
C PRO A 530 -23.86 9.32 -32.18
N LEU A 531 -23.45 8.64 -31.09
CA LEU A 531 -24.12 7.55 -30.35
C LEU A 531 -23.19 7.21 -29.16
N SER A 532 -23.60 6.69 -28.00
CA SER A 532 -24.92 6.37 -27.44
C SER A 532 -24.84 6.46 -25.90
N THR A 533 -25.95 6.68 -25.21
CA THR A 533 -26.00 6.66 -23.74
C THR A 533 -26.21 5.23 -23.23
N SER A 534 -25.34 4.77 -22.32
CA SER A 534 -25.61 3.59 -21.48
C SER A 534 -25.32 3.91 -20.01
N ARG A 535 -26.24 3.52 -19.12
CA ARG A 535 -26.19 3.85 -17.70
C ARG A 535 -25.39 2.82 -16.90
N LEU A 536 -24.42 3.32 -16.15
CA LEU A 536 -24.07 2.96 -14.77
C LEU A 536 -24.27 1.51 -14.31
N GLY A 537 -23.15 0.81 -14.12
CA GLY A 537 -22.97 -0.12 -13.01
C GLY A 537 -21.95 0.46 -12.03
N SER A 538 -22.40 1.10 -10.95
CA SER A 538 -21.51 1.72 -9.95
C SER A 538 -21.24 0.79 -8.78
N THR A 539 -20.07 0.15 -8.77
CA THR A 539 -19.51 -0.49 -7.57
C THR A 539 -18.96 0.58 -6.61
N PRO A 540 -19.23 0.50 -5.29
CA PRO A 540 -18.69 1.48 -4.34
C PRO A 540 -17.18 1.26 -4.14
N LEU A 541 -16.36 2.20 -4.63
CA LEU A 541 -14.93 2.18 -4.38
C LEU A 541 -14.65 2.60 -2.91
N SER A 542 -14.21 1.66 -2.08
CA SER A 542 -13.80 1.93 -0.71
C SER A 542 -12.47 2.68 -0.68
N THR A 543 -12.44 3.90 -0.15
CA THR A 543 -11.19 4.58 0.21
C THR A 543 -10.80 4.24 1.65
N SER A 544 -9.50 4.00 1.86
CA SER A 544 -8.89 3.85 3.18
C SER A 544 -9.07 5.13 3.99
N ARG A 545 -9.74 5.02 5.14
CA ARG A 545 -9.63 6.05 6.19
C ARG A 545 -8.22 5.98 6.75
N LEU A 546 -7.42 7.02 6.52
CA LEU A 546 -6.33 7.33 7.44
C LEU A 546 -6.97 7.59 8.81
N GLY A 547 -6.68 6.72 9.77
CA GLY A 547 -7.41 6.66 11.03
C GLY A 547 -7.13 7.86 11.92
N SER A 548 -8.13 8.71 12.10
CA SER A 548 -8.35 9.31 13.42
C SER A 548 -8.94 8.22 14.32
N THR A 549 -8.28 7.90 15.42
CA THR A 549 -8.77 6.95 16.42
C THR A 549 -10.07 7.47 17.03
N PRO A 550 -11.20 6.75 16.95
CA PRO A 550 -12.36 7.08 17.76
C PRO A 550 -12.03 6.75 19.23
N LEU A 551 -12.17 7.73 20.14
CA LEU A 551 -12.09 7.47 21.57
C LEU A 551 -13.16 6.46 21.96
N SER A 552 -12.76 5.28 22.45
CA SER A 552 -13.68 4.38 23.14
C SER A 552 -14.10 5.02 24.46
N THR A 553 -15.32 5.54 24.54
CA THR A 553 -15.93 5.94 25.80
C THR A 553 -16.75 4.78 26.36
N SER A 554 -16.17 4.08 27.34
CA SER A 554 -16.90 3.14 28.18
C SER A 554 -17.95 3.90 29.00
N ARG A 555 -19.24 3.72 28.69
CA ARG A 555 -20.34 4.13 29.58
C ARG A 555 -20.92 2.92 30.30
N LEU A 556 -20.54 2.80 31.56
CA LEU A 556 -21.24 1.98 32.54
C LEU A 556 -22.61 2.61 32.84
N GLY A 557 -23.65 1.78 32.73
CA GLY A 557 -24.93 1.80 33.46
C GLY A 557 -25.60 3.11 33.88
N SER A 558 -26.81 3.32 33.36
CA SER A 558 -27.95 3.74 34.19
C SER A 558 -29.28 3.24 33.58
N THR A 559 -29.94 2.31 34.26
CA THR A 559 -31.33 1.89 34.00
C THR A 559 -32.33 2.89 34.60
N PRO A 560 -33.51 3.03 33.98
CA PRO A 560 -34.75 2.86 34.76
C PRO A 560 -35.82 1.98 34.08
N LEU A 561 -36.90 1.76 34.82
CA LEU A 561 -37.87 0.65 34.68
C LEU A 561 -38.84 0.71 33.48
N SER A 562 -39.03 -0.49 32.89
CA SER A 562 -40.26 -1.11 32.36
C SER A 562 -41.53 -0.29 32.02
N THR A 563 -42.08 -0.57 30.82
CA THR A 563 -43.45 -1.13 30.68
C THR A 563 -43.51 -2.12 29.51
N SER A 564 -44.18 -3.25 29.69
CA SER A 564 -44.28 -4.35 28.71
C SER A 564 -45.64 -4.38 27.98
N ARG A 565 -45.65 -4.60 26.65
CA ARG A 565 -46.77 -5.29 25.95
C ARG A 565 -46.42 -5.80 24.54
N LEU A 566 -46.61 -7.12 24.39
CA LEU A 566 -47.05 -7.91 23.22
C LEU A 566 -47.18 -7.22 21.84
N GLY A 567 -46.65 -7.90 20.81
CA GLY A 567 -47.47 -8.24 19.63
C GLY A 567 -46.96 -7.90 18.23
N SER A 568 -46.95 -8.92 17.36
CA SER A 568 -47.16 -8.90 15.89
C SER A 568 -46.25 -8.07 14.96
N THR A 569 -45.68 -8.76 13.99
CA THR A 569 -45.24 -8.24 12.68
C THR A 569 -46.43 -7.80 11.80
N PRO A 570 -46.31 -6.67 11.09
CA PRO A 570 -46.73 -6.59 9.69
C PRO A 570 -45.65 -5.90 8.81
N LEU A 571 -45.27 -6.50 7.68
CA LEU A 571 -45.79 -6.18 6.34
C LEU A 571 -45.96 -4.67 6.04
N SER A 572 -45.04 -4.10 5.26
CA SER A 572 -45.21 -2.79 4.63
C SER A 572 -46.04 -2.86 3.34
N THR A 573 -46.91 -1.88 3.15
CA THR A 573 -47.94 -1.78 2.11
C THR A 573 -47.44 -1.50 0.69
N SER A 574 -48.24 -1.90 -0.31
CA SER A 574 -48.06 -1.57 -1.74
C SER A 574 -49.31 -0.87 -2.32
N ARG A 575 -49.19 -0.30 -3.54
CA ARG A 575 -50.22 0.39 -4.42
C ARG A 575 -50.36 1.91 -4.18
N LEU A 576 -50.57 2.80 -5.18
CA LEU A 576 -50.68 2.82 -6.67
C LEU A 576 -50.13 4.21 -7.18
N GLY A 577 -49.90 4.53 -8.46
CA GLY A 577 -49.93 3.74 -9.72
C GLY A 577 -50.84 4.32 -10.83
N SER A 578 -50.33 5.13 -11.78
CA SER A 578 -51.10 5.63 -12.95
C SER A 578 -50.27 5.94 -14.21
N THR A 579 -50.61 5.29 -15.34
CA THR A 579 -50.19 5.62 -16.72
C THR A 579 -51.37 5.37 -17.68
N PRO A 580 -51.67 6.23 -18.67
CA PRO A 580 -52.84 6.06 -19.53
C PRO A 580 -52.64 5.15 -20.77
N LEU A 581 -53.77 4.61 -21.24
CA LEU A 581 -54.05 3.83 -22.46
C LEU A 581 -53.81 4.63 -23.78
N SER A 582 -53.83 4.11 -25.01
CA SER A 582 -53.69 2.75 -25.62
C SER A 582 -53.85 2.87 -27.16
N THR A 583 -53.32 1.95 -27.98
CA THR A 583 -54.01 1.37 -29.17
C THR A 583 -53.34 0.05 -29.60
N SER A 584 -54.02 -0.75 -30.44
CA SER A 584 -53.82 -2.20 -30.61
C SER A 584 -53.66 -2.67 -32.06
N ARG A 585 -52.95 -3.81 -32.31
CA ARG A 585 -53.51 -5.04 -32.95
C ARG A 585 -52.47 -6.15 -33.25
N LEU A 586 -52.90 -7.42 -33.06
CA LEU A 586 -52.57 -8.66 -33.81
C LEU A 586 -51.06 -8.93 -34.10
N GLY A 587 -50.33 -9.79 -33.37
CA GLY A 587 -50.42 -11.28 -33.33
C GLY A 587 -48.98 -11.87 -33.42
N SER A 588 -48.67 -13.17 -33.31
CA SER A 588 -49.44 -14.40 -32.98
C SER A 588 -48.48 -15.55 -32.54
N THR A 589 -49.01 -16.59 -31.89
CA THR A 589 -48.31 -17.83 -31.44
C THR A 589 -48.21 -18.90 -32.56
N PRO A 590 -47.44 -20.04 -32.49
CA PRO A 590 -47.09 -20.79 -31.26
C PRO A 590 -45.76 -21.59 -31.15
N LEU A 591 -45.44 -21.92 -29.88
CA LEU A 591 -44.91 -23.17 -29.27
C LEU A 591 -44.28 -24.34 -30.11
N SER A 592 -43.07 -24.75 -29.68
CA SER A 592 -42.72 -26.07 -29.09
C SER A 592 -42.13 -27.27 -29.90
N LEU A 593 -41.06 -27.86 -29.30
CA LEU A 593 -40.55 -29.26 -29.28
C LEU A 593 -40.11 -30.06 -30.55
N HIS A 594 -38.79 -30.34 -30.57
CA HIS A 594 -38.10 -31.67 -30.61
C HIS A 594 -38.20 -32.67 -31.80
N LEU A 595 -37.03 -33.31 -32.08
CA LEU A 595 -36.77 -34.66 -32.68
C LEU A 595 -36.21 -34.80 -34.13
N ASP A 596 -35.44 -35.89 -34.28
CA ASP A 596 -34.47 -36.42 -35.27
C ASP A 596 -34.64 -36.32 -36.83
N LYS A 597 -33.45 -36.40 -37.48
CA LYS A 597 -33.03 -37.02 -38.78
C LYS A 597 -34.04 -37.30 -39.91
N PHE A 598 -33.62 -37.00 -41.16
CA PHE A 598 -33.59 -37.99 -42.28
C PHE A 598 -32.58 -37.62 -43.41
N HIS A 599 -32.57 -38.39 -44.52
CA HIS A 599 -31.41 -38.68 -45.40
C HIS A 599 -31.17 -37.83 -46.67
N ARG A 600 -29.88 -37.82 -47.09
CA ARG A 600 -29.24 -37.70 -48.44
C ARG A 600 -30.09 -37.39 -49.70
N HIS A 601 -29.46 -36.65 -50.63
CA HIS A 601 -29.39 -37.05 -52.05
C HIS A 601 -28.03 -36.74 -52.70
N VAL A 602 -27.74 -37.36 -53.85
CA VAL A 602 -26.41 -37.48 -54.51
C VAL A 602 -26.48 -37.10 -56.00
N THR A 603 -25.42 -36.50 -56.57
CA THR A 603 -24.74 -36.85 -57.86
C THR A 603 -23.71 -35.76 -58.28
N ASN A 604 -22.73 -35.96 -59.19
CA ASN A 604 -21.65 -36.98 -59.32
C ASN A 604 -20.63 -36.53 -60.42
N ARG A 605 -19.49 -37.25 -60.58
CA ARG A 605 -18.47 -37.25 -61.67
C ARG A 605 -17.37 -36.17 -61.66
N ASN A 606 -16.09 -36.43 -62.00
CA ASN A 606 -15.29 -37.65 -62.30
C ASN A 606 -13.80 -37.32 -62.00
N GLY A 607 -12.98 -38.16 -61.34
CA GLY A 607 -12.06 -39.16 -61.94
C GLY A 607 -10.57 -38.69 -61.83
N THR A 608 -9.52 -39.50 -61.62
CA THR A 608 -9.32 -40.98 -61.65
C THR A 608 -8.03 -41.44 -60.90
N ASN A 609 -8.08 -42.61 -60.22
CA ASN A 609 -7.05 -43.69 -60.14
C ASN A 609 -5.69 -43.48 -59.40
N LEU A 610 -5.01 -44.50 -58.77
CA LEU A 610 -5.31 -45.92 -58.44
C LEU A 610 -4.26 -46.56 -57.45
N VAL A 611 -4.68 -47.58 -56.66
CA VAL A 611 -3.93 -48.70 -55.98
C VAL A 611 -3.06 -48.33 -54.75
N GLY A 612 -2.94 -49.06 -53.61
CA GLY A 612 -3.42 -50.35 -53.06
C GLY A 612 -2.53 -50.70 -51.80
N GLN A 613 -2.68 -51.73 -50.96
CA GLN A 613 -3.61 -52.87 -50.75
C GLN A 613 -3.64 -53.28 -49.23
N LEU A 614 -4.35 -54.34 -48.85
CA LEU A 614 -4.41 -55.08 -47.56
C LEU A 614 -4.51 -56.60 -47.88
N PRO A 615 -4.17 -57.59 -47.01
CA PRO A 615 -4.98 -58.07 -45.84
C PRO A 615 -4.12 -58.54 -44.63
N GLU A 616 -4.55 -58.95 -43.42
CA GLU A 616 -5.76 -59.55 -42.77
C GLU A 616 -5.78 -61.09 -42.57
N GLN A 617 -6.01 -61.52 -41.30
CA GLN A 617 -6.71 -62.74 -40.79
C GLN A 617 -6.00 -63.88 -40.00
N LEU A 618 -6.84 -64.53 -39.16
CA LEU A 618 -6.73 -65.77 -38.34
C LEU A 618 -5.99 -65.65 -36.97
N GLY A 619 -6.50 -66.11 -35.82
CA GLY A 619 -7.84 -66.62 -35.43
C GLY A 619 -7.80 -67.47 -34.13
N GLY A 620 -8.86 -67.45 -33.29
CA GLY A 620 -9.29 -68.64 -32.53
C GLY A 620 -9.65 -68.56 -31.03
N SER A 621 -10.91 -68.95 -30.70
CA SER A 621 -11.35 -69.82 -29.57
C SER A 621 -11.09 -69.51 -28.07
N THR A 622 -12.10 -68.88 -27.42
CA THR A 622 -12.96 -69.39 -26.29
C THR A 622 -12.42 -69.75 -24.87
N PRO A 623 -13.30 -69.78 -23.81
CA PRO A 623 -12.91 -69.60 -22.39
C PRO A 623 -13.38 -70.73 -21.40
N LEU A 624 -13.46 -70.40 -20.08
CA LEU A 624 -13.92 -71.21 -18.90
C LEU A 624 -12.78 -71.99 -18.18
N LYS A 625 -12.77 -72.28 -16.86
CA LYS A 625 -13.69 -71.99 -15.73
C LYS A 625 -12.97 -72.09 -14.36
N ILE A 626 -13.35 -71.23 -13.41
CA ILE A 626 -13.53 -71.45 -11.95
C ILE A 626 -12.81 -72.63 -11.26
N LYS A 627 -12.02 -72.34 -10.21
CA LYS A 627 -12.17 -73.03 -8.90
C LYS A 627 -11.63 -72.22 -7.71
N SER A 628 -12.33 -72.36 -6.59
CA SER A 628 -12.13 -71.69 -5.31
C SER A 628 -11.59 -72.64 -4.24
N SER A 629 -10.89 -72.09 -3.24
CA SER A 629 -10.66 -72.56 -1.85
C SER A 629 -9.30 -72.03 -1.39
N ASN A 630 -9.00 -71.65 -0.15
CA ASN A 630 -9.71 -71.32 1.08
C ASN A 630 -8.59 -70.91 2.07
N ASN A 631 -8.92 -70.09 3.06
CA ASN A 631 -8.21 -69.82 4.33
C ASN A 631 -6.99 -70.71 4.71
N VAL A 632 -5.94 -70.09 5.28
CA VAL A 632 -5.56 -70.23 6.70
C VAL A 632 -4.85 -68.94 7.17
N THR A 633 -5.12 -68.54 8.41
CA THR A 633 -4.58 -67.40 9.16
C THR A 633 -3.29 -67.74 9.94
N SER A 634 -2.48 -66.71 10.29
CA SER A 634 -1.94 -66.42 11.66
C SER A 634 -0.46 -65.96 11.73
N GLY A 635 -0.13 -65.17 12.78
CA GLY A 635 1.22 -64.70 13.17
C GLY A 635 1.72 -63.48 12.38
N ILE A 636 1.77 -62.23 12.87
CA ILE A 636 2.17 -61.67 14.18
C ILE A 636 3.62 -62.01 14.59
N MET A 637 4.57 -61.11 14.30
CA MET A 637 5.38 -60.41 15.31
C MET A 637 6.25 -59.29 14.71
N CYS A 638 6.36 -58.17 15.41
CA CYS A 638 7.42 -57.16 15.26
C CYS A 638 8.75 -57.70 15.86
N PRO A 639 9.92 -57.07 15.60
CA PRO A 639 10.22 -55.73 16.16
C PRO A 639 10.13 -54.58 15.16
#